data_AF-A0A2K8NVF9-F1
#
_entry.id   AF-A0A2K8NVF9-F1
#
_cell.length_a   1.000
_cell.length_b   1.000
_cell.length_c   1.000
_cell.angle_alpha   90.00
_cell.angle_beta   90.00
_cell.angle_gamma   90.00
#
_symmetry.space_group_name_H-M   'P 1'
#
loop_
_entity.id
_entity.type
_entity.pdbx_description
1 polymer ?
#
loop_
_entity_poly.entity_id
_entity_poly.type
_entity_poly.pdbx_seq_one_letter_code
_entity_poly.pdbx_strand_id
1 'polypeptide(L)'
;MNIKLICPIRGPLNINEKSKDGLSFTEERQRIELVRFLLTKGYTKELFEFEYNIKFGSSKKYLRADLIIWENESKQNINIVCEVKRDSKHKIDAYDYQLEPAIKLTNSKYGIYFDNADNYLIYSNNKYSLNKLPTYGFEFNAKSISINDLRTITNIDYIYNKLDQLTHNNGISKEKRYEGIFQILLSKYYDEKYNESNLKFLINNNTFSEFKKLYDQSLKYYNINSQIKLKKEIVLPENIVIAIIAFLEEYSFIKSDMGIIQSFFMKFGAIFLKKDLAQYYTPIPIVKFISSLLKVTNSDRIIDPAGGSADFLVGILEKYKNSKIKNLIKENLHYWDISEDALKVAFINMVLHGDGRTNIEQLDSIEKWNYKNEQFDFVITNPPFGSKTKWEKDPKIMKHYELASEKENQQLGILFLERSINLLKANGILVIILPSGYLNNSSLKYIREFCINYRIVADISLPEGSFKGAETGVKTDILIIKKQKIKDDYRIFVSAPQKLGFDFKSKKLPSIYKRDIKTGKYILDEYNKEILDSDLENVISEFKKFAYDSNLTEFEQENINIKYNFLLKSELVNDPMLTLKPELYLNSYRNHMTEIGKNTVSLRELKDSGYCDIEIQKNETIKLVEGKMYSYIDISEAKKGDYSLDNKLHHWEIKNIGRASQAAETNDIFLSYLLGSKDKFFLMLEKNTDNIVVTNGMYRIIISDEIVRLSFYNFLFTNSFSLQFNALSTGHIQTNISLNKVWEFRFKLLEKDEISKVKEMIEIHKKYKQIYSTILD
;
A
#
# COMPACT_ATOMS: atom_id res chain seq x y z
N MET A 1 -6.85 -26.37 -25.84
CA MET A 1 -6.20 -25.90 -27.09
C MET A 1 -4.70 -26.19 -26.95
N ASN A 2 -4.13 -27.07 -27.78
CA ASN A 2 -2.67 -27.25 -27.79
C ASN A 2 -2.04 -25.92 -28.23
N ILE A 3 -1.38 -25.23 -27.30
CA ILE A 3 -0.66 -23.99 -27.58
C ILE A 3 0.49 -24.38 -28.51
N LYS A 4 0.35 -24.06 -29.81
CA LYS A 4 1.43 -24.22 -30.78
C LYS A 4 2.49 -23.16 -30.49
N LEU A 5 3.73 -23.58 -30.30
CA LEU A 5 4.87 -22.66 -30.20
C LEU A 5 5.06 -21.92 -31.53
N ILE A 6 5.24 -20.60 -31.48
CA ILE A 6 5.49 -19.78 -32.67
C ILE A 6 6.95 -19.32 -32.67
N CYS A 7 7.73 -19.81 -33.63
CA CYS A 7 9.07 -19.31 -33.90
C CYS A 7 8.96 -18.08 -34.81
N PRO A 8 9.59 -16.94 -34.46
CA PRO A 8 9.56 -15.73 -35.29
C PRO A 8 10.07 -15.94 -36.73
N ILE A 9 10.91 -16.96 -36.96
CA ILE A 9 11.53 -17.26 -38.26
C ILE A 9 10.86 -18.45 -38.94
N ARG A 10 10.58 -19.54 -38.21
CA ARG A 10 10.00 -20.79 -38.77
C ARG A 10 8.47 -20.84 -38.75
N GLY A 11 7.80 -19.86 -38.15
CA GLY A 11 6.34 -19.85 -37.99
C GLY A 11 5.84 -20.81 -36.91
N PRO A 12 4.57 -21.27 -37.00
CA PRO A 12 3.96 -22.16 -36.01
C PRO A 12 4.56 -23.56 -36.06
N LEU A 13 5.00 -24.06 -34.90
CA LEU A 13 5.62 -25.37 -34.72
C LEU A 13 4.65 -26.32 -34.00
N ASN A 14 4.65 -27.59 -34.42
CA ASN A 14 3.80 -28.63 -33.84
C ASN A 14 4.48 -29.30 -32.63
N ILE A 15 4.96 -28.48 -31.70
CA ILE A 15 5.74 -28.90 -30.52
C ILE A 15 5.15 -28.22 -29.28
N ASN A 16 5.01 -28.98 -28.19
CA ASN A 16 4.50 -28.46 -26.92
C ASN A 16 5.51 -27.50 -26.27
N GLU A 17 4.99 -26.46 -25.61
CA GLU A 17 5.82 -25.49 -24.89
C GLU A 17 6.60 -26.10 -23.72
N LYS A 18 5.99 -27.08 -23.05
CA LYS A 18 6.57 -27.76 -21.89
C LYS A 18 6.83 -29.23 -22.20
N SER A 19 7.79 -29.82 -21.48
CA SER A 19 8.09 -31.25 -21.49
C SER A 19 6.87 -32.08 -21.09
N LYS A 20 6.92 -33.41 -21.35
CA LYS A 20 5.81 -34.34 -21.07
C LYS A 20 5.36 -34.33 -19.59
N ASP A 21 6.23 -33.95 -18.67
CA ASP A 21 5.95 -33.79 -17.23
C ASP A 21 5.32 -32.44 -16.85
N GLY A 22 5.20 -31.49 -17.79
CA GLY A 22 4.62 -30.18 -17.58
C GLY A 22 5.46 -29.21 -16.73
N LEU A 23 6.67 -29.59 -16.33
CA LEU A 23 7.49 -28.85 -15.36
C LEU A 23 8.55 -27.96 -16.00
N SER A 24 9.17 -28.39 -17.11
CA SER A 24 10.25 -27.66 -17.78
C SER A 24 9.88 -27.24 -19.21
N PHE A 25 10.46 -26.14 -19.69
CA PHE A 25 10.33 -25.74 -21.10
C PHE A 25 11.10 -26.69 -22.01
N THR A 26 10.63 -26.89 -23.24
CA THR A 26 11.34 -27.72 -24.23
C THR A 26 12.61 -27.04 -24.74
N GLU A 27 13.56 -27.82 -25.25
CA GLU A 27 14.78 -27.27 -25.91
C GLU A 27 14.42 -26.33 -27.07
N GLU A 28 13.35 -26.67 -27.80
CA GLU A 28 12.80 -25.83 -28.86
C GLU A 28 12.31 -24.47 -28.34
N ARG A 29 11.73 -24.42 -27.12
CA ARG A 29 11.35 -23.14 -26.49
C ARG A 29 12.57 -22.26 -26.21
N GLN A 30 13.68 -22.86 -25.75
CA GLN A 30 14.94 -22.15 -25.49
C GLN A 30 15.54 -21.63 -26.79
N ARG A 31 15.52 -22.45 -27.85
CA ARG A 31 15.96 -22.07 -29.19
C ARG A 31 15.19 -20.86 -29.71
N ILE A 32 13.87 -20.81 -29.48
CA ILE A 32 13.03 -19.65 -29.85
C ILE A 32 13.39 -18.40 -29.05
N GLU A 33 13.72 -18.51 -27.75
CA GLU A 33 14.20 -17.36 -26.98
C GLU A 33 15.54 -16.83 -27.49
N LEU A 34 16.49 -17.72 -27.79
CA LEU A 34 17.75 -17.32 -28.42
C LEU A 34 17.52 -16.62 -29.77
N VAL A 35 16.60 -17.14 -30.60
CA VAL A 35 16.22 -16.48 -31.86
C VAL A 35 15.67 -15.07 -31.61
N ARG A 36 14.78 -14.90 -30.62
CA ARG A 36 14.26 -13.58 -30.25
C ARG A 36 15.38 -12.64 -29.82
N PHE A 37 16.29 -13.11 -28.98
CA PHE A 37 17.46 -12.33 -28.56
C PHE A 37 18.30 -11.87 -29.76
N LEU A 38 18.64 -12.78 -30.67
CA LEU A 38 19.43 -12.47 -31.86
C LEU A 38 18.70 -11.48 -32.79
N LEU A 39 17.38 -11.60 -32.95
CA LEU A 39 16.58 -10.61 -33.69
C LEU A 39 16.67 -9.22 -33.03
N THR A 40 16.66 -9.12 -31.69
CA THR A 40 16.85 -7.83 -31.00
C THR A 40 18.25 -7.23 -31.20
N LYS A 41 19.24 -8.05 -31.58
CA LYS A 41 20.60 -7.63 -31.94
C LYS A 41 20.73 -7.31 -33.45
N GLY A 42 19.63 -7.28 -34.20
CA GLY A 42 19.61 -6.86 -35.60
C GLY A 42 20.00 -7.94 -36.61
N TYR A 43 20.19 -9.20 -36.19
CA TYR A 43 20.39 -10.32 -37.12
C TYR A 43 19.07 -10.62 -37.82
N THR A 44 19.00 -10.49 -39.14
CA THR A 44 17.75 -10.67 -39.90
C THR A 44 17.45 -12.14 -40.15
N LYS A 45 16.18 -12.46 -40.45
CA LYS A 45 15.68 -13.84 -40.59
C LYS A 45 16.42 -14.65 -41.66
N GLU A 46 16.94 -14.00 -42.69
CA GLU A 46 17.63 -14.61 -43.83
C GLU A 46 18.98 -15.24 -43.43
N LEU A 47 19.56 -14.77 -42.32
CA LEU A 47 20.87 -15.22 -41.82
C LEU A 47 20.80 -16.50 -40.99
N PHE A 48 19.61 -16.93 -40.56
CA PHE A 48 19.44 -18.05 -39.64
C PHE A 48 19.38 -19.37 -40.38
N GLU A 49 20.10 -20.38 -39.88
CA GLU A 49 19.99 -21.75 -40.36
C GLU A 49 19.95 -22.73 -39.18
N PHE A 50 18.92 -23.57 -39.16
CA PHE A 50 18.62 -24.46 -38.04
C PHE A 50 19.17 -25.86 -38.30
N GLU A 51 19.68 -26.52 -37.26
CA GLU A 51 20.10 -27.92 -37.31
C GLU A 51 21.16 -28.21 -38.38
N TYR A 52 22.14 -27.33 -38.52
CA TYR A 52 23.14 -27.35 -39.58
C TYR A 52 24.23 -28.40 -39.34
N ASN A 53 24.60 -29.13 -40.39
CA ASN A 53 25.64 -30.16 -40.35
C ASN A 53 26.99 -29.62 -40.84
N ILE A 54 27.90 -29.37 -39.90
CA ILE A 54 29.27 -28.92 -40.15
C ILE A 54 30.11 -30.15 -40.56
N LYS A 55 30.67 -30.12 -41.76
CA LYS A 55 31.54 -31.20 -42.27
C LYS A 55 32.95 -31.06 -41.73
N PHE A 56 33.58 -32.18 -41.37
CA PHE A 56 35.01 -32.22 -41.07
C PHE A 56 35.76 -33.28 -41.89
N GLY A 57 36.70 -32.82 -42.71
CA GLY A 57 37.51 -33.65 -43.60
C GLY A 57 36.73 -34.28 -44.76
N SER A 58 37.32 -35.32 -45.38
CA SER A 58 36.74 -36.08 -46.49
C SER A 58 35.80 -37.22 -46.04
N SER A 59 35.52 -37.32 -44.75
CA SER A 59 34.69 -38.39 -44.17
C SER A 59 33.20 -38.05 -44.23
N LYS A 60 32.32 -39.07 -44.21
CA LYS A 60 30.85 -38.90 -44.08
C LYS A 60 30.39 -38.44 -42.68
N LYS A 61 31.30 -38.07 -41.78
CA LYS A 61 30.99 -37.63 -40.40
C LYS A 61 30.74 -36.11 -40.37
N TYR A 62 29.70 -35.71 -39.66
CA TYR A 62 29.29 -34.32 -39.49
C TYR A 62 29.10 -34.01 -38.00
N LEU A 63 29.40 -32.77 -37.63
CA LEU A 63 29.06 -32.19 -36.33
C LEU A 63 27.81 -31.34 -36.52
N ARG A 64 26.74 -31.64 -35.79
CA ARG A 64 25.47 -30.91 -35.92
C ARG A 64 25.44 -29.75 -34.94
N ALA A 65 25.18 -28.55 -35.43
CA ALA A 65 24.91 -27.36 -34.62
C ALA A 65 23.39 -27.10 -34.58
N ASP A 66 22.87 -26.71 -33.42
CA ASP A 66 21.44 -26.44 -33.25
C ASP A 66 20.96 -25.25 -34.07
N LEU A 67 21.77 -24.20 -34.11
CA LEU A 67 21.52 -22.98 -34.83
C LEU A 67 22.86 -22.37 -35.27
N ILE A 68 22.93 -21.90 -36.52
CA ILE A 68 24.04 -21.07 -37.00
C ILE A 68 23.49 -19.77 -37.57
N ILE A 69 24.33 -18.74 -37.55
CA ILE A 69 24.05 -17.45 -38.18
C ILE A 69 25.14 -17.17 -39.21
N TRP A 70 24.73 -16.96 -40.46
CA TRP A 70 25.62 -16.58 -41.54
C TRP A 70 26.17 -15.17 -41.36
N GLU A 71 27.38 -14.93 -41.87
CA GLU A 71 27.98 -13.58 -41.89
C GLU A 71 27.20 -12.61 -42.76
N ASN A 72 26.62 -13.10 -43.85
CA ASN A 72 25.77 -12.34 -44.77
C ASN A 72 24.93 -13.32 -45.61
N GLU A 73 24.06 -12.77 -46.47
CA GLU A 73 23.13 -13.56 -47.30
C GLU A 73 23.81 -14.45 -48.37
N SER A 74 25.10 -14.27 -48.65
CA SER A 74 25.83 -15.16 -49.56
C SER A 74 26.11 -16.56 -48.98
N LYS A 75 25.91 -16.73 -47.67
CA LYS A 75 26.04 -18.01 -46.94
C LYS A 75 27.37 -18.75 -47.16
N GLN A 76 28.46 -17.99 -47.26
CA GLN A 76 29.81 -18.55 -47.41
C GLN A 76 30.48 -18.85 -46.07
N ASN A 77 30.36 -17.92 -45.11
CA ASN A 77 31.02 -18.00 -43.81
C ASN A 77 30.00 -17.98 -42.67
N ILE A 78 30.20 -18.86 -41.69
CA ILE A 78 29.40 -18.89 -40.47
C ILE A 78 29.96 -17.87 -39.49
N ASN A 79 29.14 -16.92 -39.05
CA ASN A 79 29.53 -15.88 -38.11
C ASN A 79 29.30 -16.31 -36.66
N ILE A 80 28.18 -16.99 -36.39
CA ILE A 80 27.81 -17.46 -35.05
C ILE A 80 27.45 -18.94 -35.10
N VAL A 81 28.01 -19.73 -34.19
CA VAL A 81 27.55 -21.09 -33.90
C VAL A 81 26.84 -21.10 -32.54
N CYS A 82 25.65 -21.67 -32.48
CA CYS A 82 24.84 -21.74 -31.28
C CYS A 82 24.57 -23.19 -30.90
N GLU A 83 24.77 -23.50 -29.62
CA GLU A 83 24.43 -24.77 -28.99
C GLU A 83 23.33 -24.54 -27.96
N VAL A 84 22.20 -25.24 -28.11
CA VAL A 84 21.00 -25.00 -27.30
C VAL A 84 20.62 -26.27 -26.55
N LYS A 85 20.55 -26.18 -25.23
CA LYS A 85 20.10 -27.29 -24.39
C LYS A 85 18.83 -26.95 -23.64
N ARG A 86 18.07 -27.99 -23.30
CA ARG A 86 16.89 -27.85 -22.44
C ARG A 86 17.27 -27.36 -21.04
N ASP A 87 18.32 -27.93 -20.48
CA ASP A 87 18.80 -27.72 -19.12
C ASP A 87 20.32 -27.91 -19.03
N SER A 88 20.93 -27.41 -17.96
CA SER A 88 22.39 -27.37 -17.80
C SER A 88 23.04 -28.71 -17.42
N LYS A 89 22.29 -29.83 -17.40
CA LYS A 89 22.84 -31.13 -16.95
C LYS A 89 24.02 -31.61 -17.79
N HIS A 90 23.99 -31.34 -19.09
CA HIS A 90 25.02 -31.74 -20.05
C HIS A 90 25.81 -30.54 -20.58
N LYS A 91 25.90 -29.44 -19.82
CA LYS A 91 26.55 -28.20 -20.24
C LYS A 91 28.02 -28.38 -20.61
N ILE A 92 28.76 -29.11 -19.77
CA ILE A 92 30.19 -29.36 -19.97
C ILE A 92 30.37 -30.15 -21.28
N ASP A 93 29.64 -31.26 -21.43
CA ASP A 93 29.71 -32.09 -22.63
C ASP A 93 29.29 -31.32 -23.91
N ALA A 94 28.23 -30.51 -23.81
CA ALA A 94 27.76 -29.69 -24.93
C ALA A 94 28.80 -28.64 -25.34
N TYR A 95 29.52 -28.05 -24.39
CA TYR A 95 30.60 -27.11 -24.69
C TYR A 95 31.82 -27.83 -25.28
N ASP A 96 32.37 -28.82 -24.57
CA ASP A 96 33.66 -29.45 -24.89
C ASP A 96 33.59 -30.29 -26.19
N TYR A 97 32.45 -30.93 -26.45
CA TYR A 97 32.31 -31.87 -27.57
C TYR A 97 31.44 -31.38 -28.72
N GLN A 98 30.66 -30.29 -28.55
CA GLN A 98 29.77 -29.79 -29.61
C GLN A 98 30.11 -28.34 -29.99
N LEU A 99 29.99 -27.39 -29.06
CA LEU A 99 30.15 -25.97 -29.36
C LEU A 99 31.60 -25.57 -29.67
N GLU A 100 32.57 -25.91 -28.81
CA GLU A 100 33.98 -25.54 -29.04
C GLU A 100 34.54 -26.18 -30.32
N PRO A 101 34.32 -27.47 -30.59
CA PRO A 101 34.71 -28.07 -31.87
C PRO A 101 34.04 -27.37 -33.06
N ALA A 102 32.74 -27.06 -32.99
CA ALA A 102 32.02 -26.41 -34.08
C ALA A 102 32.57 -25.01 -34.39
N ILE A 103 32.92 -24.23 -33.37
CA ILE A 103 33.56 -22.92 -33.54
C ILE A 103 34.90 -23.06 -34.28
N LYS A 104 35.75 -24.02 -33.86
CA LYS A 104 37.06 -24.27 -34.48
C LYS A 104 36.94 -24.74 -35.93
N LEU A 105 35.97 -25.62 -36.21
CA LEU A 105 35.75 -26.19 -37.55
C LEU A 105 35.23 -25.18 -38.56
N THR A 106 34.38 -24.26 -38.11
CA THR A 106 33.76 -23.25 -38.97
C THR A 106 34.55 -21.96 -39.04
N ASN A 107 35.58 -21.81 -38.18
CA ASN A 107 36.27 -20.56 -37.93
C ASN A 107 35.30 -19.41 -37.62
N SER A 108 34.19 -19.72 -36.93
CA SER A 108 33.16 -18.74 -36.60
C SER A 108 33.70 -17.70 -35.62
N LYS A 109 33.33 -16.44 -35.82
CA LYS A 109 33.73 -15.33 -34.94
C LYS A 109 33.17 -15.51 -33.52
N TYR A 110 31.95 -16.03 -33.39
CA TYR A 110 31.25 -16.13 -32.13
C TYR A 110 30.68 -17.52 -31.89
N GLY A 111 30.69 -17.94 -30.62
CA GLY A 111 29.95 -19.10 -30.13
C GLY A 111 28.90 -18.68 -29.11
N ILE A 112 27.73 -19.30 -29.11
CA ILE A 112 26.71 -19.07 -28.08
C ILE A 112 26.32 -20.40 -27.46
N TYR A 113 26.40 -20.46 -26.13
CA TYR A 113 25.72 -21.50 -25.36
C TYR A 113 24.45 -20.91 -24.76
N PHE A 114 23.33 -21.63 -24.90
CA PHE A 114 22.04 -21.17 -24.41
C PHE A 114 21.22 -22.31 -23.81
N ASP A 115 20.76 -22.14 -22.58
CA ASP A 115 19.83 -23.07 -21.95
C ASP A 115 18.84 -22.33 -21.03
N ASN A 116 18.16 -23.07 -20.14
CA ASN A 116 17.19 -22.49 -19.23
C ASN A 116 17.78 -21.66 -18.07
N ALA A 117 19.09 -21.68 -17.84
CA ALA A 117 19.76 -21.07 -16.68
C ALA A 117 21.10 -20.40 -17.02
N ASP A 118 21.85 -20.93 -17.97
CA ASP A 118 23.20 -20.55 -18.37
C ASP A 118 23.24 -20.09 -19.82
N ASN A 119 23.51 -18.80 -20.01
CA ASN A 119 23.56 -18.16 -21.32
C ASN A 119 24.84 -17.32 -21.43
N TYR A 120 25.71 -17.61 -22.39
CA TYR A 120 26.96 -16.87 -22.56
C TYR A 120 27.45 -16.85 -24.00
N LEU A 121 28.21 -15.81 -24.30
CA LEU A 121 28.95 -15.62 -25.54
C LEU A 121 30.37 -16.16 -25.39
N ILE A 122 30.86 -16.83 -26.41
CA ILE A 122 32.25 -17.24 -26.58
C ILE A 122 32.85 -16.37 -27.67
N TYR A 123 33.95 -15.69 -27.35
CA TYR A 123 34.75 -14.94 -28.31
C TYR A 123 36.22 -15.10 -27.95
N SER A 124 37.07 -15.43 -28.94
CA SER A 124 38.51 -15.68 -28.75
C SER A 124 38.83 -16.61 -27.56
N ASN A 125 38.11 -17.74 -27.46
CA ASN A 125 38.22 -18.75 -26.39
C ASN A 125 37.88 -18.25 -24.96
N ASN A 126 37.28 -17.07 -24.82
CA ASN A 126 36.84 -16.53 -23.53
C ASN A 126 35.31 -16.48 -23.45
N LYS A 127 34.78 -16.70 -22.24
CA LYS A 127 33.35 -16.53 -21.95
C LYS A 127 33.04 -15.10 -21.55
N TYR A 128 32.00 -14.56 -22.13
CA TYR A 128 31.46 -13.23 -21.87
C TYR A 128 29.95 -13.31 -21.65
N SER A 129 29.39 -12.32 -20.94
CA SER A 129 27.96 -12.05 -20.93
C SER A 129 27.40 -12.10 -22.35
N LEU A 130 26.27 -12.78 -22.53
CA LEU A 130 25.58 -12.86 -23.82
C LEU A 130 25.24 -11.47 -24.37
N ASN A 131 25.02 -10.48 -23.49
CA ASN A 131 24.73 -9.11 -23.89
C ASN A 131 25.88 -8.41 -24.63
N LYS A 132 27.12 -8.91 -24.50
CA LYS A 132 28.28 -8.42 -25.27
C LYS A 132 28.26 -8.81 -26.74
N LEU A 133 27.32 -9.66 -27.17
CA LEU A 133 27.17 -9.94 -28.60
C LEU A 133 26.90 -8.61 -29.33
N PRO A 134 27.72 -8.25 -30.32
CA PRO A 134 27.56 -7.00 -31.04
C PRO A 134 26.27 -7.05 -31.88
N THR A 135 25.68 -5.87 -32.07
CA THR A 135 24.62 -5.68 -33.06
C THR A 135 25.15 -6.07 -34.44
N TYR A 136 24.30 -6.69 -35.25
CA TYR A 136 24.67 -7.08 -36.62
C TYR A 136 25.29 -5.90 -37.39
N GLY A 137 26.40 -6.15 -38.06
CA GLY A 137 27.18 -5.14 -38.79
C GLY A 137 28.23 -4.40 -37.95
N PHE A 138 28.29 -4.60 -36.63
CA PHE A 138 29.31 -4.02 -35.75
C PHE A 138 30.32 -5.07 -35.29
N GLU A 139 31.56 -4.64 -35.07
CA GLU A 139 32.60 -5.51 -34.51
C GLU A 139 32.43 -5.71 -33.00
N PHE A 140 32.97 -6.82 -32.51
CA PHE A 140 33.02 -7.08 -31.07
C PHE A 140 33.77 -5.94 -30.37
N ASN A 141 33.07 -5.23 -29.50
CA ASN A 141 33.67 -4.20 -28.70
C ASN A 141 33.94 -4.74 -27.29
N ALA A 142 35.20 -4.78 -26.89
CA ALA A 142 35.58 -5.12 -25.53
C ALA A 142 35.10 -4.09 -24.48
N LYS A 143 34.56 -2.94 -24.92
CA LYS A 143 34.00 -1.89 -24.06
C LYS A 143 33.05 -2.51 -23.03
N SER A 144 33.15 -1.95 -21.83
CA SER A 144 32.41 -2.44 -20.69
C SER A 144 30.92 -2.17 -20.82
N ILE A 145 30.10 -3.13 -20.37
CA ILE A 145 28.65 -2.95 -20.26
C ILE A 145 28.41 -1.87 -19.21
N SER A 146 27.59 -0.89 -19.57
CA SER A 146 27.16 0.20 -18.72
C SER A 146 25.73 -0.04 -18.23
N ILE A 147 25.29 0.73 -17.24
CA ILE A 147 23.90 0.71 -16.77
C ILE A 147 22.90 1.10 -17.87
N ASN A 148 23.34 1.78 -18.94
CA ASN A 148 22.51 2.14 -20.09
C ASN A 148 22.20 0.95 -21.01
N ASP A 149 22.97 -0.11 -20.91
CA ASP A 149 22.78 -1.33 -21.69
C ASP A 149 21.79 -2.31 -21.01
N LEU A 150 21.38 -2.02 -19.78
CA LEU A 150 20.49 -2.87 -18.97
C LEU A 150 19.01 -2.54 -19.20
N ARG A 151 18.17 -3.57 -19.09
CA ARG A 151 16.71 -3.50 -19.23
C ARG A 151 16.03 -3.18 -17.91
N THR A 152 14.96 -2.39 -17.92
CA THR A 152 14.10 -2.20 -16.74
C THR A 152 13.27 -3.46 -16.48
N ILE A 153 13.07 -3.79 -15.21
CA ILE A 153 12.18 -4.88 -14.79
C ILE A 153 10.74 -4.42 -15.00
N THR A 154 9.96 -5.22 -15.73
CA THR A 154 8.53 -4.97 -15.98
C THR A 154 7.63 -5.97 -15.28
N ASN A 155 8.12 -7.19 -15.03
CA ASN A 155 7.39 -8.26 -14.37
C ASN A 155 8.20 -8.84 -13.22
N ILE A 156 7.90 -8.41 -11.99
CA ILE A 156 8.66 -8.87 -10.83
C ILE A 156 8.37 -10.31 -10.44
N ASP A 157 7.18 -10.81 -10.77
CA ASP A 157 6.76 -12.17 -10.45
C ASP A 157 7.58 -13.17 -11.24
N TYR A 158 7.92 -12.82 -12.48
CA TYR A 158 8.85 -13.59 -13.29
C TYR A 158 10.24 -13.68 -12.64
N ILE A 159 10.82 -12.54 -12.22
CA ILE A 159 12.12 -12.50 -11.54
C ILE A 159 12.07 -13.36 -10.26
N TYR A 160 11.07 -13.14 -9.42
CA TYR A 160 10.91 -13.87 -8.16
C TYR A 160 10.78 -15.38 -8.38
N ASN A 161 9.88 -15.81 -9.27
CA ASN A 161 9.66 -17.23 -9.54
C ASN A 161 10.92 -17.89 -10.11
N LYS A 162 11.69 -17.18 -10.94
CA LYS A 162 12.94 -17.70 -11.49
C LYS A 162 14.01 -17.86 -10.42
N LEU A 163 14.18 -16.87 -9.53
CA LEU A 163 15.09 -16.96 -8.40
C LEU A 163 14.71 -18.09 -7.44
N ASP A 164 13.42 -18.26 -7.15
CA ASP A 164 12.93 -19.36 -6.32
C ASP A 164 13.19 -20.71 -6.98
N GLN A 165 12.95 -20.87 -8.28
CA GLN A 165 13.26 -22.09 -9.04
C GLN A 165 14.75 -22.45 -9.02
N LEU A 166 15.64 -21.49 -9.29
CA LEU A 166 17.09 -21.71 -9.30
C LEU A 166 17.60 -22.19 -7.94
N THR A 167 16.99 -21.71 -6.86
CA THR A 167 17.43 -22.02 -5.49
C THR A 167 16.72 -23.24 -4.88
N HIS A 168 15.44 -23.48 -5.19
CA HIS A 168 14.64 -24.57 -4.61
C HIS A 168 15.09 -25.96 -5.08
N ASN A 169 15.47 -26.08 -6.35
CA ASN A 169 15.82 -27.37 -6.98
C ASN A 169 17.09 -28.04 -6.42
N ASN A 170 17.79 -27.38 -5.48
CA ASN A 170 19.07 -27.83 -4.93
C ASN A 170 19.02 -28.16 -3.42
N GLY A 171 17.82 -28.35 -2.85
CA GLY A 171 17.67 -28.78 -1.44
C GLY A 171 18.11 -27.73 -0.41
N ILE A 172 18.26 -26.46 -0.80
CA ILE A 172 18.70 -25.37 0.07
C ILE A 172 17.53 -24.92 0.97
N SER A 173 17.77 -24.80 2.29
CA SER A 173 16.75 -24.33 3.23
C SER A 173 16.25 -22.93 2.85
N LYS A 174 14.96 -22.63 3.11
CA LYS A 174 14.36 -21.32 2.80
C LYS A 174 15.26 -20.16 3.24
N GLU A 175 15.75 -20.19 4.48
CA GLU A 175 16.58 -19.12 5.06
C GLU A 175 17.85 -18.86 4.24
N LYS A 176 18.60 -19.93 3.94
CA LYS A 176 19.85 -19.84 3.16
C LYS A 176 19.59 -19.32 1.74
N ARG A 177 18.44 -19.65 1.15
CA ARG A 177 18.03 -19.15 -0.17
C ARG A 177 17.84 -17.64 -0.16
N TYR A 178 17.05 -17.11 0.77
CA TYR A 178 16.82 -15.66 0.84
C TYR A 178 18.09 -14.91 1.24
N GLU A 179 18.84 -15.41 2.21
CA GLU A 179 20.11 -14.77 2.58
C GLU A 179 21.05 -14.65 1.38
N GLY A 180 21.26 -15.72 0.62
CA GLY A 180 22.10 -15.65 -0.57
C GLY A 180 21.55 -14.78 -1.70
N ILE A 181 20.23 -14.80 -1.95
CA ILE A 181 19.61 -13.89 -2.92
C ILE A 181 19.84 -12.43 -2.49
N PHE A 182 19.73 -12.12 -1.20
CA PHE A 182 20.01 -10.78 -0.69
C PHE A 182 21.47 -10.38 -0.94
N GLN A 183 22.43 -11.27 -0.67
CA GLN A 183 23.86 -11.02 -0.96
C GLN A 183 24.09 -10.69 -2.44
N ILE A 184 23.42 -11.41 -3.34
CA ILE A 184 23.51 -11.20 -4.79
C ILE A 184 22.90 -9.86 -5.19
N LEU A 185 21.69 -9.56 -4.72
CA LEU A 185 21.02 -8.29 -5.03
C LEU A 185 21.75 -7.09 -4.47
N LEU A 186 22.29 -7.20 -3.25
CA LEU A 186 23.11 -6.16 -2.63
C LEU A 186 24.34 -5.84 -3.48
N SER A 187 25.01 -6.88 -3.97
CA SER A 187 26.19 -6.75 -4.84
C SER A 187 25.83 -6.14 -6.19
N LYS A 188 24.71 -6.59 -6.79
CA LYS A 188 24.19 -6.03 -8.04
C LYS A 188 23.84 -4.55 -7.90
N TYR A 189 23.15 -4.19 -6.83
CA TYR A 189 22.76 -2.81 -6.57
C TYR A 189 23.99 -1.92 -6.35
N TYR A 190 24.97 -2.41 -5.59
CA TYR A 190 26.25 -1.73 -5.42
C TYR A 190 26.97 -1.52 -6.76
N ASP A 191 27.01 -2.53 -7.62
CA ASP A 191 27.63 -2.47 -8.93
C ASP A 191 26.95 -1.45 -9.86
N GLU A 192 25.63 -1.51 -9.96
CA GLU A 192 24.85 -0.56 -10.76
C GLU A 192 25.08 0.89 -10.30
N LYS A 193 25.31 1.11 -9.00
CA LYS A 193 25.49 2.45 -8.44
C LYS A 193 26.90 3.00 -8.57
N TYR A 194 27.93 2.16 -8.42
CA TYR A 194 29.32 2.62 -8.33
C TYR A 194 30.16 2.30 -9.55
N ASN A 195 29.69 1.38 -10.38
CA ASN A 195 30.36 0.95 -11.60
C ASN A 195 29.47 1.22 -12.82
N GLU A 196 28.69 2.30 -12.82
CA GLU A 196 27.70 2.66 -13.85
C GLU A 196 28.22 2.56 -15.29
N SER A 197 29.49 2.89 -15.51
CA SER A 197 30.14 2.85 -16.84
C SER A 197 30.86 1.52 -17.14
N ASN A 198 31.11 0.69 -16.12
CA ASN A 198 31.89 -0.54 -16.23
C ASN A 198 31.46 -1.61 -15.23
N LEU A 199 30.26 -2.16 -15.46
CA LEU A 199 29.64 -3.13 -14.58
C LEU A 199 30.51 -4.37 -14.39
N LYS A 200 30.54 -4.88 -13.15
CA LYS A 200 31.28 -6.08 -12.71
C LYS A 200 30.35 -7.26 -12.41
N PHE A 201 29.07 -7.01 -12.23
CA PHE A 201 28.05 -8.03 -12.07
C PHE A 201 27.72 -8.65 -13.44
N LEU A 202 28.65 -9.42 -14.00
CA LEU A 202 28.58 -10.00 -15.34
C LEU A 202 29.18 -11.40 -15.39
N ILE A 203 28.66 -12.25 -16.28
CA ILE A 203 29.23 -13.56 -16.57
C ILE A 203 30.60 -13.44 -17.28
N ASN A 204 31.57 -14.15 -16.72
CA ASN A 204 32.91 -14.35 -17.26
C ASN A 204 33.59 -15.62 -16.70
N ASN A 205 34.82 -15.90 -17.11
CA ASN A 205 35.58 -17.10 -16.67
C ASN A 205 35.79 -17.19 -15.14
N ASN A 206 35.79 -16.05 -14.44
CA ASN A 206 36.04 -15.94 -12.98
C ASN A 206 34.82 -15.39 -12.23
N THR A 207 33.60 -15.57 -12.76
CA THR A 207 32.34 -14.97 -12.26
C THR A 207 32.22 -15.01 -10.74
N PHE A 208 32.40 -16.19 -10.12
CA PHE A 208 32.22 -16.34 -8.67
C PHE A 208 33.28 -15.58 -7.84
N SER A 209 34.52 -15.57 -8.30
CA SER A 209 35.61 -14.82 -7.66
C SER A 209 35.40 -13.31 -7.77
N GLU A 210 34.94 -12.82 -8.92
CA GLU A 210 34.60 -11.40 -9.09
C GLU A 210 33.37 -11.00 -8.28
N PHE A 211 32.34 -11.84 -8.25
CA PHE A 211 31.19 -11.65 -7.38
C PHE A 211 31.60 -11.55 -5.91
N LYS A 212 32.49 -12.42 -5.42
CA LYS A 212 32.97 -12.38 -4.05
C LYS A 212 33.69 -11.06 -3.73
N LYS A 213 34.51 -10.55 -4.66
CA LYS A 213 35.17 -9.24 -4.52
C LYS A 213 34.15 -8.11 -4.48
N LEU A 214 33.15 -8.15 -5.36
CA LEU A 214 32.08 -7.17 -5.45
C LEU A 214 31.20 -7.16 -4.19
N TYR A 215 30.92 -8.35 -3.65
CA TYR A 215 30.22 -8.51 -2.37
C TYR A 215 31.07 -8.01 -1.21
N ASP A 216 32.37 -8.29 -1.16
CA ASP A 216 33.26 -7.74 -0.14
C ASP A 216 33.30 -6.19 -0.18
N GLN A 217 33.25 -5.59 -1.37
CA GLN A 217 33.14 -4.14 -1.53
C GLN A 217 31.79 -3.60 -1.06
N SER A 218 30.68 -4.26 -1.44
CA SER A 218 29.35 -3.87 -1.00
C SER A 218 29.21 -4.01 0.52
N LEU A 219 29.73 -5.08 1.12
CA LEU A 219 29.82 -5.28 2.56
C LEU A 219 30.57 -4.15 3.25
N LYS A 220 31.76 -3.79 2.78
CA LYS A 220 32.51 -2.66 3.33
C LYS A 220 31.67 -1.39 3.24
N TYR A 221 31.09 -1.12 2.08
CA TYR A 221 30.30 0.07 1.85
C TYR A 221 29.08 0.18 2.79
N TYR A 222 28.30 -0.90 2.93
CA TYR A 222 27.06 -0.89 3.71
C TYR A 222 27.25 -1.20 5.20
N ASN A 223 28.33 -1.87 5.63
CA ASN A 223 28.58 -2.18 7.04
C ASN A 223 29.24 -1.04 7.84
N ILE A 224 29.86 -0.04 7.19
CA ILE A 224 30.66 1.00 7.86
C ILE A 224 29.85 1.71 8.97
N ASN A 225 28.57 2.02 8.71
CA ASN A 225 27.70 2.71 9.67
C ASN A 225 26.45 1.88 10.05
N SER A 226 26.38 0.62 9.62
CA SER A 226 25.23 -0.24 9.89
C SER A 226 25.38 -0.98 11.22
N GLN A 227 24.33 -0.89 12.05
CA GLN A 227 24.13 -1.78 13.20
C GLN A 227 23.88 -3.24 12.77
N ILE A 228 23.36 -3.43 11.55
CA ILE A 228 23.10 -4.75 10.98
C ILE A 228 24.37 -5.25 10.32
N LYS A 229 25.02 -6.21 10.96
CA LYS A 229 26.23 -6.86 10.42
C LYS A 229 25.84 -7.94 9.42
N LEU A 230 26.13 -7.66 8.15
CA LEU A 230 25.97 -8.64 7.08
C LEU A 230 27.09 -9.69 7.12
N LYS A 231 26.74 -10.95 6.84
CA LYS A 231 27.71 -12.06 6.86
C LYS A 231 28.66 -11.99 5.67
N LYS A 232 29.95 -12.24 5.92
CA LYS A 232 30.97 -12.28 4.86
C LYS A 232 30.91 -13.54 4.00
N GLU A 233 30.52 -14.66 4.60
CA GLU A 233 30.44 -15.95 3.90
C GLU A 233 29.30 -15.95 2.88
N ILE A 234 29.58 -16.41 1.65
CA ILE A 234 28.57 -16.59 0.61
C ILE A 234 27.79 -17.86 0.94
N VAL A 235 26.46 -17.71 1.11
CA VAL A 235 25.61 -18.80 1.62
C VAL A 235 25.19 -19.78 0.53
N LEU A 236 25.15 -19.34 -0.72
CA LEU A 236 24.75 -20.17 -1.86
C LEU A 236 25.94 -20.88 -2.52
N PRO A 237 25.74 -22.10 -3.04
CA PRO A 237 26.75 -22.80 -3.85
C PRO A 237 27.16 -21.99 -5.09
N GLU A 238 28.43 -22.12 -5.49
CA GLU A 238 29.02 -21.37 -6.61
C GLU A 238 28.22 -21.47 -7.91
N ASN A 239 27.81 -22.67 -8.30
CA ASN A 239 27.01 -22.90 -9.50
C ASN A 239 25.66 -22.15 -9.48
N ILE A 240 25.04 -22.03 -8.31
CA ILE A 240 23.76 -21.32 -8.15
C ILE A 240 23.97 -19.81 -8.21
N VAL A 241 25.05 -19.31 -7.62
CA VAL A 241 25.42 -17.89 -7.69
C VAL A 241 25.66 -17.49 -9.15
N ILE A 242 26.42 -18.28 -9.91
CA ILE A 242 26.68 -18.04 -11.33
C ILE A 242 25.38 -18.01 -12.13
N ALA A 243 24.49 -19.00 -11.94
CA ALA A 243 23.21 -19.05 -12.64
C ALA A 243 22.32 -17.83 -12.34
N ILE A 244 22.29 -17.36 -11.08
CA ILE A 244 21.54 -16.16 -10.72
C ILE A 244 22.17 -14.91 -11.33
N ILE A 245 23.50 -14.80 -11.38
CA ILE A 245 24.19 -13.68 -12.05
C ILE A 245 23.85 -13.67 -13.54
N ALA A 246 23.92 -14.81 -14.22
CA ALA A 246 23.58 -14.94 -15.64
C ALA A 246 22.14 -14.49 -15.92
N PHE A 247 21.23 -14.74 -14.99
CA PHE A 247 19.85 -14.30 -15.10
C PHE A 247 19.67 -12.81 -14.82
N LEU A 248 20.30 -12.29 -13.76
CA LEU A 248 20.08 -10.91 -13.31
C LEU A 248 20.96 -9.87 -14.02
N GLU A 249 22.02 -10.28 -14.72
CA GLU A 249 22.96 -9.34 -15.34
C GLU A 249 22.31 -8.41 -16.38
N GLU A 250 21.22 -8.83 -17.03
CA GLU A 250 20.53 -8.02 -18.06
C GLU A 250 19.57 -6.96 -17.48
N TYR A 251 19.18 -7.05 -16.21
CA TYR A 251 18.17 -6.17 -15.60
C TYR A 251 18.83 -5.04 -14.80
N SER A 252 18.28 -3.83 -14.82
CA SER A 252 18.65 -2.76 -13.89
C SER A 252 17.61 -2.61 -12.80
N PHE A 253 18.03 -2.75 -11.55
CA PHE A 253 17.18 -2.49 -10.38
C PHE A 253 17.04 -0.99 -10.11
N ILE A 254 18.10 -0.20 -10.34
CA ILE A 254 18.09 1.26 -10.11
C ILE A 254 17.11 1.98 -11.06
N LYS A 255 17.06 1.56 -12.32
CA LYS A 255 16.20 2.18 -13.34
C LYS A 255 14.76 1.71 -13.31
N SER A 256 14.47 0.60 -12.61
CA SER A 256 13.12 0.05 -12.53
C SER A 256 12.19 0.91 -11.67
N ASP A 257 10.87 0.76 -11.90
CA ASP A 257 9.83 1.48 -11.16
C ASP A 257 9.83 1.09 -9.66
N MET A 258 9.66 2.08 -8.78
CA MET A 258 9.63 1.87 -7.32
C MET A 258 8.58 0.84 -6.90
N GLY A 259 7.39 0.84 -7.50
CA GLY A 259 6.35 -0.14 -7.17
C GLY A 259 6.78 -1.58 -7.49
N ILE A 260 7.60 -1.77 -8.52
CA ILE A 260 8.18 -3.06 -8.90
C ILE A 260 9.25 -3.49 -7.88
N ILE A 261 10.13 -2.58 -7.46
CA ILE A 261 11.14 -2.88 -6.45
C ILE A 261 10.52 -3.08 -5.06
N GLN A 262 9.51 -2.29 -4.70
CA GLN A 262 8.77 -2.44 -3.45
C GLN A 262 7.98 -3.75 -3.43
N SER A 263 7.34 -4.15 -4.53
CA SER A 263 6.64 -5.44 -4.59
C SER A 263 7.61 -6.62 -4.51
N PHE A 264 8.80 -6.50 -5.10
CA PHE A 264 9.89 -7.45 -4.86
C PHE A 264 10.23 -7.55 -3.38
N PHE A 265 10.46 -6.40 -2.74
CA PHE A 265 10.75 -6.30 -1.32
C PHE A 265 9.63 -6.89 -0.45
N MET A 266 8.37 -6.60 -0.74
CA MET A 266 7.23 -7.12 0.03
C MET A 266 7.15 -8.65 -0.05
N LYS A 267 7.41 -9.24 -1.22
CA LYS A 267 7.46 -10.70 -1.37
C LYS A 267 8.70 -11.30 -0.72
N PHE A 268 9.85 -10.66 -0.90
CA PHE A 268 11.14 -11.16 -0.46
C PHE A 268 11.32 -11.01 1.07
N GLY A 269 11.08 -9.82 1.59
CA GLY A 269 11.24 -9.44 2.99
C GLY A 269 10.35 -10.25 3.93
N ALA A 270 9.09 -10.48 3.56
CA ALA A 270 8.16 -11.28 4.37
C ALA A 270 8.67 -12.71 4.59
N ILE A 271 9.36 -13.24 3.60
CA ILE A 271 9.91 -14.57 3.69
C ILE A 271 11.30 -14.58 4.34
N PHE A 272 12.14 -13.59 4.05
CA PHE A 272 13.44 -13.40 4.70
C PHE A 272 13.30 -13.31 6.23
N LEU A 273 12.24 -12.67 6.70
CA LEU A 273 12.01 -12.42 8.13
C LEU A 273 11.05 -13.41 8.80
N LYS A 274 10.48 -14.35 8.02
CA LYS A 274 9.48 -15.33 8.51
C LYS A 274 8.30 -14.69 9.27
N LYS A 275 7.91 -13.47 8.90
CA LYS A 275 6.87 -12.69 9.57
C LYS A 275 5.95 -12.04 8.55
N ASP A 276 4.69 -11.88 8.93
CA ASP A 276 3.78 -11.04 8.16
C ASP A 276 4.24 -9.58 8.30
N LEU A 277 4.69 -8.99 7.19
CA LEU A 277 5.19 -7.62 7.17
C LEU A 277 4.08 -6.58 7.24
N ALA A 278 2.82 -7.00 7.13
CA ALA A 278 1.71 -6.07 7.05
C ALA A 278 1.64 -5.14 8.27
N GLN A 279 2.10 -5.59 9.45
CA GLN A 279 2.17 -4.78 10.68
C GLN A 279 3.20 -3.63 10.65
N TYR A 280 4.19 -3.68 9.76
CA TYR A 280 5.28 -2.68 9.70
C TYR A 280 5.11 -1.66 8.56
N TYR A 281 4.09 -1.82 7.72
CA TYR A 281 4.02 -1.19 6.41
C TYR A 281 2.95 -0.10 6.32
N THR A 282 3.32 1.01 5.69
CA THR A 282 2.38 2.09 5.33
C THR A 282 2.07 1.99 3.83
N PRO A 283 0.79 1.99 3.39
CA PRO A 283 0.43 1.91 1.98
C PRO A 283 1.17 2.94 1.09
N ILE A 284 1.85 2.48 0.03
CA ILE A 284 2.60 3.32 -0.93
C ILE A 284 1.85 4.59 -1.35
N PRO A 285 0.54 4.57 -1.70
CA PRO A 285 -0.16 5.79 -2.10
C PRO A 285 -0.17 6.86 -1.00
N ILE A 286 -0.25 6.46 0.27
CA ILE A 286 -0.18 7.37 1.43
C ILE A 286 1.24 7.90 1.61
N VAL A 287 2.26 7.04 1.46
CA VAL A 287 3.68 7.43 1.55
C VAL A 287 4.04 8.46 0.47
N LYS A 288 3.65 8.21 -0.78
CA LYS A 288 3.84 9.14 -1.92
C LYS A 288 3.06 10.44 -1.71
N PHE A 289 1.83 10.34 -1.19
CA PHE A 289 1.04 11.51 -0.85
C PHE A 289 1.77 12.39 0.16
N ILE A 290 2.17 11.86 1.32
CA ILE A 290 2.89 12.62 2.34
C ILE A 290 4.21 13.21 1.80
N SER A 291 5.03 12.42 1.12
CA SER A 291 6.31 12.92 0.59
C SER A 291 6.12 14.02 -0.45
N SER A 292 5.05 13.97 -1.25
CA SER A 292 4.73 15.00 -2.23
C SER A 292 4.42 16.37 -1.61
N LEU A 293 3.88 16.41 -0.39
CA LEU A 293 3.54 17.67 0.30
C LEU A 293 4.78 18.42 0.81
N LEU A 294 5.84 17.70 1.17
CA LEU A 294 6.99 18.24 1.91
C LEU A 294 8.08 18.76 1.00
N LYS A 295 8.63 19.94 1.28
CA LYS A 295 9.76 20.51 0.54
C LYS A 295 11.03 20.41 1.40
N VAL A 296 11.85 19.43 1.07
CA VAL A 296 13.11 19.13 1.76
C VAL A 296 14.30 19.80 1.05
N THR A 297 15.20 20.37 1.84
CA THR A 297 16.49 20.93 1.42
C THR A 297 17.64 19.95 1.69
N ASN A 298 18.85 20.29 1.23
CA ASN A 298 20.02 19.45 1.41
C ASN A 298 20.55 19.41 2.86
N SER A 299 20.15 20.34 3.72
CA SER A 299 20.59 20.44 5.12
C SER A 299 19.58 19.90 6.14
N ASP A 300 18.36 19.56 5.70
CA ASP A 300 17.29 19.18 6.61
C ASP A 300 17.52 17.78 7.19
N ARG A 301 17.40 17.66 8.51
CA ARG A 301 17.46 16.39 9.23
C ARG A 301 16.07 15.81 9.37
N ILE A 302 15.90 14.60 8.85
CA ILE A 302 14.61 13.91 8.79
C ILE A 302 14.68 12.64 9.59
N ILE A 303 13.66 12.36 10.40
CA ILE A 303 13.59 11.14 11.20
C ILE A 303 12.23 10.45 11.14
N ASP A 304 12.27 9.13 11.16
CA ASP A 304 11.14 8.28 11.55
C ASP A 304 11.49 7.54 12.86
N PRO A 305 10.90 7.94 14.01
CA PRO A 305 11.15 7.32 15.32
C PRO A 305 10.38 6.02 15.57
N ALA A 306 9.52 5.58 14.64
CA ALA A 306 8.81 4.30 14.67
C ALA A 306 8.90 3.66 13.28
N GLY A 307 10.13 3.46 12.84
CA GLY A 307 10.44 3.39 11.42
C GLY A 307 9.91 2.18 10.67
N GLY A 308 9.66 1.03 11.31
CA GLY A 308 9.10 -0.15 10.65
C GLY A 308 9.88 -0.58 9.41
N SER A 309 9.28 -0.45 8.22
CA SER A 309 9.93 -0.73 6.93
C SER A 309 10.72 0.43 6.31
N ALA A 310 10.79 1.58 6.99
CA ALA A 310 11.38 2.84 6.50
C ALA A 310 10.69 3.45 5.27
N ASP A 311 9.39 3.16 5.06
CA ASP A 311 8.67 3.57 3.85
C ASP A 311 8.66 5.09 3.66
N PHE A 312 8.52 5.89 4.73
CA PHE A 312 8.54 7.35 4.61
C PHE A 312 9.91 7.89 4.17
N LEU A 313 10.99 7.36 4.73
CA LEU A 313 12.34 7.75 4.35
C LEU A 313 12.62 7.38 2.89
N VAL A 314 12.18 6.19 2.46
CA VAL A 314 12.21 5.76 1.06
C VAL A 314 11.37 6.69 0.17
N GLY A 315 10.18 7.08 0.61
CA GLY A 315 9.30 8.02 -0.09
C GLY A 315 9.95 9.38 -0.35
N ILE A 316 10.74 9.89 0.60
CA ILE A 316 11.54 11.11 0.43
C ILE A 316 12.68 10.87 -0.58
N LEU A 317 13.42 9.77 -0.47
CA LEU A 317 14.52 9.45 -1.38
C LEU A 317 14.06 9.35 -2.84
N GLU A 318 12.89 8.78 -3.05
CA GLU A 318 12.30 8.62 -4.39
C GLU A 318 11.88 9.97 -4.98
N LYS A 319 11.24 10.84 -4.18
CA LYS A 319 10.88 12.19 -4.62
C LYS A 319 12.08 12.96 -5.18
N TYR A 320 13.26 12.76 -4.59
CA TYR A 320 14.51 13.40 -5.02
C TYR A 320 15.43 12.49 -5.84
N LYS A 321 14.93 11.37 -6.41
CA LYS A 321 15.75 10.35 -7.10
C LYS A 321 16.65 10.92 -8.20
N ASN A 322 16.14 11.89 -8.96
CA ASN A 322 16.82 12.55 -10.08
C ASN A 322 17.43 13.91 -9.71
N SER A 323 17.43 14.28 -8.42
CA SER A 323 17.92 15.57 -7.96
C SER A 323 19.38 15.53 -7.52
N LYS A 324 20.12 16.62 -7.75
CA LYS A 324 21.52 16.77 -7.30
C LYS A 324 21.66 16.72 -5.78
N ILE A 325 20.61 17.07 -5.03
CA ILE A 325 20.64 17.07 -3.55
C ILE A 325 20.44 15.69 -2.93
N LYS A 326 20.11 14.65 -3.72
CA LYS A 326 19.77 13.31 -3.22
C LYS A 326 20.81 12.75 -2.25
N ASN A 327 22.09 12.88 -2.59
CA ASN A 327 23.17 12.32 -1.76
C ASN A 327 23.33 13.06 -0.43
N LEU A 328 23.02 14.37 -0.40
CA LEU A 328 23.05 15.16 0.84
C LEU A 328 21.85 14.83 1.73
N ILE A 329 20.66 14.64 1.14
CA ILE A 329 19.47 14.20 1.88
C ILE A 329 19.74 12.86 2.57
N LYS A 330 20.31 11.87 1.86
CA LYS A 330 20.63 10.54 2.41
C LYS A 330 21.44 10.60 3.71
N GLU A 331 22.40 11.50 3.79
CA GLU A 331 23.28 11.64 4.97
C GLU A 331 22.55 12.21 6.19
N ASN A 332 21.42 12.88 5.96
CA ASN A 332 20.58 13.51 6.99
C ASN A 332 19.29 12.73 7.29
N LEU A 333 19.14 11.50 6.78
CA LEU A 333 18.05 10.60 7.15
C LEU A 333 18.41 9.81 8.40
N HIS A 334 17.44 9.71 9.31
CA HIS A 334 17.55 8.98 10.57
C HIS A 334 16.37 8.04 10.76
N TYR A 335 16.66 6.84 11.26
CA TYR A 335 15.68 5.78 11.42
C TYR A 335 15.85 5.18 12.80
N TRP A 336 14.78 5.07 13.58
CA TRP A 336 14.78 4.31 14.83
C TRP A 336 13.66 3.29 14.86
N ASP A 337 13.96 2.12 15.40
CA ASP A 337 12.96 1.13 15.78
C ASP A 337 13.50 0.25 16.91
N ILE A 338 12.62 -0.29 17.74
CA ILE A 338 13.01 -1.19 18.84
C ILE A 338 13.34 -2.61 18.33
N SER A 339 12.70 -3.02 17.23
CA SER A 339 12.73 -4.38 16.71
C SER A 339 13.93 -4.60 15.77
N GLU A 340 14.82 -5.53 16.11
CA GLU A 340 15.92 -5.93 15.23
C GLU A 340 15.43 -6.42 13.86
N ASP A 341 14.25 -7.05 13.83
CA ASP A 341 13.64 -7.49 12.57
C ASP A 341 13.22 -6.29 11.72
N ALA A 342 12.59 -5.26 12.31
CA ALA A 342 12.22 -4.03 11.60
C ALA A 342 13.47 -3.32 11.06
N LEU A 343 14.56 -3.29 11.82
CA LEU A 343 15.84 -2.79 11.32
C LEU A 343 16.29 -3.52 10.05
N LYS A 344 16.20 -4.86 10.04
CA LYS A 344 16.55 -5.67 8.86
C LYS A 344 15.63 -5.36 7.68
N VAL A 345 14.32 -5.22 7.91
CA VAL A 345 13.34 -4.76 6.91
C VAL A 345 13.79 -3.43 6.31
N ALA A 346 13.96 -2.42 7.15
CA ALA A 346 14.30 -1.06 6.79
C ALA A 346 15.62 -0.98 6.03
N PHE A 347 16.66 -1.65 6.53
CA PHE A 347 17.97 -1.69 5.89
C PHE A 347 17.88 -2.22 4.46
N ILE A 348 17.22 -3.36 4.27
CA ILE A 348 17.03 -3.93 2.92
C ILE A 348 16.23 -2.95 2.05
N ASN A 349 15.13 -2.39 2.56
CA ASN A 349 14.25 -1.51 1.80
C ASN A 349 14.99 -0.25 1.32
N MET A 350 15.69 0.44 2.22
CA MET A 350 16.44 1.65 1.89
C MET A 350 17.59 1.37 0.91
N VAL A 351 18.29 0.25 1.08
CA VAL A 351 19.39 -0.14 0.19
C VAL A 351 18.89 -0.35 -1.23
N LEU A 352 17.77 -1.06 -1.39
CA LEU A 352 17.14 -1.25 -2.69
C LEU A 352 16.65 0.07 -3.33
N HIS A 353 16.43 1.12 -2.53
CA HIS A 353 16.03 2.45 -2.99
C HIS A 353 17.21 3.46 -3.05
N GLY A 354 18.44 2.98 -2.83
CA GLY A 354 19.66 3.73 -3.12
C GLY A 354 20.29 4.44 -1.95
N ASP A 355 19.78 4.20 -0.76
CA ASP A 355 20.37 4.65 0.49
C ASP A 355 21.00 3.49 1.26
N GLY A 356 22.27 3.66 1.60
CA GLY A 356 23.05 2.69 2.37
C GLY A 356 23.70 3.29 3.60
N ARG A 357 23.31 4.51 3.98
CA ARG A 357 23.99 5.32 5.00
C ARG A 357 23.06 5.80 6.11
N THR A 358 21.75 5.65 5.97
CA THR A 358 20.77 6.12 6.96
C THR A 358 21.21 5.72 8.35
N ASN A 359 21.11 6.67 9.26
CA ASN A 359 21.43 6.49 10.67
C ASN A 359 20.38 5.57 11.32
N ILE A 360 20.38 4.28 10.95
CA ILE A 360 19.54 3.22 11.51
C ILE A 360 20.08 2.90 12.90
N GLU A 361 19.27 3.17 13.91
CA GLU A 361 19.58 2.81 15.29
C GLU A 361 18.48 1.91 15.89
N GLN A 362 18.88 0.79 16.49
CA GLN A 362 18.00 -0.03 17.31
C GLN A 362 17.80 0.69 18.63
N LEU A 363 16.65 1.36 18.77
CA LEU A 363 16.40 2.27 19.86
C LEU A 363 14.91 2.29 20.20
N ASP A 364 14.61 2.18 21.49
CA ASP A 364 13.27 2.45 21.98
C ASP A 364 13.08 3.97 22.12
N SER A 365 12.30 4.54 21.20
CA SER A 365 12.03 5.97 21.13
C SER A 365 11.34 6.52 22.38
N ILE A 366 10.54 5.69 23.06
CA ILE A 366 9.78 6.10 24.25
C ILE A 366 10.66 6.03 25.50
N GLU A 367 11.45 4.96 25.65
CA GLU A 367 12.40 4.81 26.77
C GLU A 367 13.51 5.88 26.71
N LYS A 368 14.04 6.16 25.51
CA LYS A 368 15.08 7.18 25.28
C LYS A 368 14.49 8.56 25.05
N TRP A 369 13.62 9.00 25.95
CA TRP A 369 12.83 10.24 25.86
C TRP A 369 13.65 11.53 25.71
N ASN A 370 14.91 11.56 26.17
CA ASN A 370 15.80 12.73 26.11
C ASN A 370 16.81 12.70 24.95
N TYR A 371 16.88 11.60 24.19
CA TYR A 371 17.90 11.43 23.16
C TYR A 371 17.58 12.24 21.91
N LYS A 372 18.56 13.03 21.43
CA LYS A 372 18.46 13.88 20.22
C LYS A 372 17.20 14.76 20.15
N ASN A 373 16.73 15.26 21.29
CA ASN A 373 15.67 16.28 21.31
C ASN A 373 16.12 17.52 20.53
N GLU A 374 15.18 18.16 19.85
CA GLU A 374 15.39 19.40 19.12
C GLU A 374 16.49 19.34 18.05
N GLN A 375 16.62 18.20 17.36
CA GLN A 375 17.65 18.00 16.33
C GLN A 375 17.11 17.84 14.91
N PHE A 376 15.80 17.71 14.74
CA PHE A 376 15.19 17.34 13.47
C PHE A 376 14.34 18.46 12.90
N ASP A 377 14.46 18.68 11.59
CA ASP A 377 13.66 19.62 10.82
C ASP A 377 12.33 18.98 10.41
N PHE A 378 12.33 17.67 10.14
CA PHE A 378 11.13 16.89 9.87
C PHE A 378 11.10 15.61 10.72
N VAL A 379 9.93 15.31 11.28
CA VAL A 379 9.59 14.01 11.86
C VAL A 379 8.40 13.48 11.06
N ILE A 380 8.55 12.33 10.41
CA ILE A 380 7.51 11.72 9.58
C ILE A 380 7.33 10.28 10.06
N THR A 381 6.16 9.94 10.60
CA THR A 381 6.02 8.63 11.25
C THR A 381 4.58 8.08 11.28
N ASN A 382 4.50 6.76 11.35
CA ASN A 382 3.27 6.00 11.57
C ASN A 382 3.49 5.11 12.81
N PRO A 383 3.32 5.65 14.03
CA PRO A 383 3.60 4.90 15.24
C PRO A 383 2.62 3.74 15.42
N PRO A 384 2.99 2.69 16.19
CA PRO A 384 2.07 1.58 16.47
C PRO A 384 0.83 2.05 17.26
N PHE A 385 -0.34 1.51 16.92
CA PHE A 385 -1.61 1.79 17.60
C PHE A 385 -2.20 0.51 18.18
N GLY A 386 -2.77 0.57 19.39
CA GLY A 386 -3.53 -0.55 19.97
C GLY A 386 -2.68 -1.71 20.53
N SER A 387 -1.38 -1.71 20.29
CA SER A 387 -0.45 -2.68 20.89
C SER A 387 -0.23 -2.37 22.38
N LYS A 388 -0.67 -3.27 23.27
CA LYS A 388 -0.37 -3.15 24.70
C LYS A 388 1.14 -3.32 24.92
N THR A 389 1.80 -2.27 25.38
CA THR A 389 3.24 -2.31 25.69
C THR A 389 3.50 -2.07 27.17
N LYS A 390 4.71 -2.40 27.64
CA LYS A 390 5.12 -2.16 29.03
C LYS A 390 5.11 -0.67 29.40
N TRP A 391 5.22 0.22 28.41
CA TRP A 391 5.32 1.67 28.62
C TRP A 391 4.02 2.34 29.00
N GLU A 392 2.88 1.77 28.58
CA GLU A 392 1.56 2.36 28.79
C GLU A 392 1.16 2.47 30.26
N LYS A 393 1.88 1.81 31.17
CA LYS A 393 1.64 1.81 32.62
C LYS A 393 2.91 1.95 33.45
N ASP A 394 4.05 2.31 32.84
CA ASP A 394 5.32 2.44 33.57
C ASP A 394 5.48 3.87 34.10
N PRO A 395 5.33 4.13 35.41
CA PRO A 395 5.43 5.47 35.97
C PRO A 395 6.82 6.08 35.78
N LYS A 396 7.87 5.25 35.64
CA LYS A 396 9.24 5.74 35.42
C LYS A 396 9.40 6.38 34.05
N ILE A 397 8.63 5.94 33.07
CA ILE A 397 8.61 6.49 31.71
C ILE A 397 7.56 7.60 31.61
N MET A 398 6.33 7.34 32.07
CA MET A 398 5.20 8.27 31.91
C MET A 398 5.45 9.64 32.53
N LYS A 399 6.17 9.72 33.65
CA LYS A 399 6.53 11.00 34.29
C LYS A 399 7.34 11.97 33.41
N HIS A 400 7.93 11.47 32.32
CA HIS A 400 8.73 12.27 31.38
C HIS A 400 7.90 12.84 30.21
N TYR A 401 6.61 12.51 30.15
CA TYR A 401 5.70 12.94 29.10
C TYR A 401 4.52 13.71 29.71
N GLU A 402 4.31 14.96 29.30
CA GLU A 402 3.20 15.82 29.74
C GLU A 402 1.83 15.15 29.50
N LEU A 403 1.68 14.47 28.36
CA LEU A 403 0.45 13.76 28.01
C LEU A 403 0.20 12.49 28.83
N ALA A 404 1.14 12.09 29.69
CA ALA A 404 1.07 10.85 30.47
C ALA A 404 1.36 11.01 31.96
N SER A 405 2.05 12.08 32.39
CA SER A 405 2.60 12.21 33.74
C SER A 405 1.55 12.20 34.84
N GLU A 406 0.32 12.61 34.54
CA GLU A 406 -0.81 12.65 35.48
C GLU A 406 -1.84 11.52 35.23
N LYS A 407 -1.46 10.49 34.47
CA LYS A 407 -2.35 9.37 34.12
C LYS A 407 -1.86 8.06 34.73
N GLU A 408 -2.79 7.17 35.04
CA GLU A 408 -2.46 5.78 35.45
C GLU A 408 -2.08 4.89 34.27
N ASN A 409 -2.63 5.20 33.09
CA ASN A 409 -2.28 4.54 31.85
C ASN A 409 -2.31 5.53 30.68
N GLN A 410 -1.56 5.22 29.63
CA GLN A 410 -1.55 6.04 28.42
C GLN A 410 -1.28 5.20 27.18
N GLN A 411 -2.04 5.49 26.10
CA GLN A 411 -1.87 4.78 24.83
C GLN A 411 -0.53 5.15 24.17
N LEU A 412 0.15 4.14 23.62
CA LEU A 412 1.47 4.29 23.02
C LEU A 412 1.53 5.37 21.92
N GLY A 413 0.51 5.45 21.07
CA GLY A 413 0.45 6.46 20.01
C GLY A 413 0.45 7.91 20.53
N ILE A 414 -0.04 8.15 21.75
CA ILE A 414 -0.05 9.48 22.37
C ILE A 414 1.34 9.83 22.91
N LEU A 415 2.06 8.85 23.47
CA LEU A 415 3.47 9.03 23.84
C LEU A 415 4.33 9.35 22.62
N PHE A 416 4.07 8.70 21.48
CA PHE A 416 4.76 8.98 20.21
C PHE A 416 4.44 10.36 19.63
N LEU A 417 3.23 10.86 19.80
CA LEU A 417 2.87 12.24 19.41
C LEU A 417 3.76 13.24 20.15
N GLU A 418 3.83 13.16 21.48
CA GLU A 418 4.68 14.05 22.27
C GLU A 418 6.16 13.82 21.97
N ARG A 419 6.60 12.56 21.89
CA ARG A 419 7.99 12.21 21.57
C ARG A 419 8.43 12.84 20.25
N SER A 420 7.59 12.75 19.23
CA SER A 420 7.86 13.29 17.90
C SER A 420 7.98 14.82 17.92
N ILE A 421 7.16 15.52 18.71
CA ILE A 421 7.31 16.98 18.89
C ILE A 421 8.59 17.33 19.65
N ASN A 422 8.99 16.53 20.65
CA ASN A 422 10.22 16.75 21.41
C ASN A 422 11.49 16.61 20.54
N LEU A 423 11.45 15.78 19.49
CA LEU A 423 12.54 15.61 18.54
C LEU A 423 12.74 16.83 17.61
N LEU A 424 11.67 17.58 17.35
CA LEU A 424 11.71 18.71 16.42
C LEU A 424 12.47 19.92 16.96
N LYS A 425 13.28 20.53 16.10
CA LYS A 425 13.78 21.90 16.29
C LYS A 425 12.61 22.90 16.31
N ALA A 426 12.89 24.13 16.73
CA ALA A 426 11.98 25.24 16.49
C ALA A 426 11.64 25.35 14.98
N ASN A 427 10.36 25.56 14.66
CA ASN A 427 9.80 25.57 13.31
C ASN A 427 9.84 24.24 12.54
N GLY A 428 10.32 23.15 13.14
CA GLY A 428 10.30 21.83 12.51
C GLY A 428 8.88 21.32 12.27
N ILE A 429 8.74 20.38 11.33
CA ILE A 429 7.47 19.83 10.87
C ILE A 429 7.29 18.39 11.36
N LEU A 430 6.20 18.13 12.06
CA LEU A 430 5.69 16.80 12.35
C LEU A 430 4.65 16.44 11.30
N VAL A 431 4.81 15.28 10.67
CA VAL A 431 3.74 14.57 9.96
C VAL A 431 3.54 13.23 10.65
N ILE A 432 2.39 13.03 11.29
CA ILE A 432 2.12 11.84 12.08
C ILE A 432 0.76 11.26 11.72
N ILE A 433 0.71 9.95 11.51
CA ILE A 433 -0.56 9.23 11.41
C ILE A 433 -1.03 8.89 12.82
N LEU A 434 -2.29 9.15 13.14
CA LEU A 434 -2.89 8.85 14.44
C LEU A 434 -4.33 8.36 14.27
N PRO A 435 -4.89 7.61 15.24
CA PRO A 435 -6.32 7.33 15.27
C PRO A 435 -7.13 8.63 15.33
N SER A 436 -8.16 8.76 14.50
CA SER A 436 -9.01 9.96 14.46
C SER A 436 -9.65 10.24 15.83
N GLY A 437 -9.87 9.18 16.63
CA GLY A 437 -10.39 9.28 17.99
C GLY A 437 -9.59 10.21 18.92
N TYR A 438 -8.27 10.34 18.73
CA TYR A 438 -7.45 11.29 19.51
C TYR A 438 -7.84 12.74 19.21
N LEU A 439 -8.26 13.02 17.97
CA LEU A 439 -8.59 14.36 17.48
C LEU A 439 -10.08 14.72 17.64
N ASN A 440 -10.94 13.77 17.98
CA ASN A 440 -12.38 14.05 18.07
C ASN A 440 -13.12 13.54 19.33
N ASN A 441 -12.57 12.58 20.10
CA ASN A 441 -13.26 12.08 21.28
C ASN A 441 -13.18 13.06 22.45
N SER A 442 -14.30 13.31 23.14
CA SER A 442 -14.38 14.23 24.27
C SER A 442 -13.46 13.86 25.43
N SER A 443 -13.33 12.57 25.77
CA SER A 443 -12.46 12.08 26.84
C SER A 443 -10.96 12.31 26.59
N LEU A 444 -10.59 12.60 25.34
CA LEU A 444 -9.21 12.81 24.89
C LEU A 444 -8.92 14.28 24.56
N LYS A 445 -9.76 15.22 25.05
CA LYS A 445 -9.60 16.67 24.84
C LYS A 445 -8.19 17.19 25.18
N TYR A 446 -7.58 16.67 26.24
CA TYR A 446 -6.24 17.08 26.68
C TYR A 446 -5.15 16.92 25.61
N ILE A 447 -5.29 15.95 24.69
CA ILE A 447 -4.37 15.78 23.55
C ILE A 447 -4.43 17.01 22.64
N ARG A 448 -5.64 17.54 22.43
CA ARG A 448 -5.89 18.68 21.54
C ARG A 448 -5.48 19.97 22.22
N GLU A 449 -5.70 20.08 23.53
CA GLU A 449 -5.16 21.18 24.36
C GLU A 449 -3.63 21.25 24.26
N PHE A 450 -2.95 20.09 24.24
CA PHE A 450 -1.52 20.03 23.99
C PHE A 450 -1.16 20.43 22.55
N CYS A 451 -1.86 19.91 21.53
CA CYS A 451 -1.56 20.21 20.12
C CYS A 451 -1.72 21.70 19.77
N ILE A 452 -2.74 22.39 20.32
CA ILE A 452 -3.00 23.82 20.03
C ILE A 452 -1.93 24.76 20.60
N ASN A 453 -1.02 24.27 21.45
CA ASN A 453 0.17 25.01 21.85
C ASN A 453 1.13 25.25 20.67
N TYR A 454 0.98 24.49 19.59
CA TYR A 454 1.75 24.58 18.36
C TYR A 454 0.86 24.94 17.16
N ARG A 455 1.47 25.29 16.03
CA ARG A 455 0.74 25.55 14.79
C ARG A 455 0.31 24.23 14.17
N ILE A 456 -0.96 23.87 14.31
CA ILE A 456 -1.59 22.82 13.52
C ILE A 456 -1.65 23.31 12.07
N VAL A 457 -0.96 22.63 11.15
CA VAL A 457 -0.93 23.00 9.73
C VAL A 457 -2.08 22.35 8.99
N ALA A 458 -2.31 21.06 9.23
CA ALA A 458 -3.33 20.29 8.54
C ALA A 458 -3.84 19.10 9.36
N ASP A 459 -5.08 18.72 9.07
CA ASP A 459 -5.67 17.45 9.49
C ASP A 459 -6.39 16.79 8.30
N ILE A 460 -5.93 15.61 7.90
CA ILE A 460 -6.43 14.90 6.72
C ILE A 460 -6.99 13.54 7.17
N SER A 461 -8.31 13.42 7.18
CA SER A 461 -9.04 12.24 7.64
C SER A 461 -9.08 11.17 6.55
N LEU A 462 -8.49 10.01 6.84
CA LEU A 462 -8.44 8.89 5.89
C LEU A 462 -9.68 7.99 6.03
N PRO A 463 -10.10 7.31 4.95
CA PRO A 463 -11.16 6.32 5.01
C PRO A 463 -10.91 5.23 6.06
N GLU A 464 -11.99 4.73 6.67
CA GLU A 464 -11.91 3.64 7.63
C GLU A 464 -11.30 2.38 6.99
N GLY A 465 -10.30 1.82 7.65
CA GLY A 465 -9.61 0.62 7.19
C GLY A 465 -8.48 0.86 6.19
N SER A 466 -8.08 2.11 5.96
CA SER A 466 -6.86 2.45 5.19
C SER A 466 -5.62 1.66 5.63
N PHE A 467 -5.58 1.24 6.89
CA PHE A 467 -4.51 0.43 7.49
C PHE A 467 -4.96 -0.97 7.96
N LYS A 468 -6.08 -1.52 7.44
CA LYS A 468 -6.59 -2.86 7.83
C LYS A 468 -5.60 -4.01 7.61
N GLY A 469 -4.63 -3.82 6.71
CA GLY A 469 -3.52 -4.76 6.55
C GLY A 469 -2.61 -4.83 7.78
N ALA A 470 -2.45 -3.72 8.50
CA ALA A 470 -1.52 -3.56 9.61
C ALA A 470 -2.10 -3.83 11.00
N GLU A 471 -3.38 -3.50 11.26
CA GLU A 471 -4.18 -3.89 12.45
C GLU A 471 -5.62 -3.29 12.42
N THR A 472 -6.44 -3.64 13.43
CA THR A 472 -7.82 -3.25 13.91
C THR A 472 -8.85 -2.49 13.03
N GLY A 473 -8.53 -1.95 11.86
CA GLY A 473 -9.48 -1.25 10.99
C GLY A 473 -9.94 0.11 11.51
N VAL A 474 -9.24 0.65 12.52
CA VAL A 474 -9.43 1.97 13.10
C VAL A 474 -9.37 3.06 12.02
N LYS A 475 -10.23 4.08 12.16
CA LYS A 475 -10.17 5.29 11.33
C LYS A 475 -8.97 6.15 11.80
N THR A 476 -8.20 6.66 10.84
CA THR A 476 -6.93 7.36 11.10
C THR A 476 -6.86 8.67 10.35
N ASP A 477 -6.15 9.64 10.92
CA ASP A 477 -5.91 10.95 10.33
C ASP A 477 -4.40 11.16 10.15
N ILE A 478 -4.02 11.94 9.13
CA ILE A 478 -2.66 12.48 8.97
C ILE A 478 -2.67 13.88 9.57
N LEU A 479 -2.04 14.03 10.74
CA LEU A 479 -1.90 15.29 11.44
C LEU A 479 -0.55 15.93 11.07
N ILE A 480 -0.58 17.20 10.66
CA ILE A 480 0.62 17.99 10.37
C ILE A 480 0.73 19.13 11.38
N ILE A 481 1.82 19.19 12.12
CA ILE A 481 2.11 20.24 13.11
C ILE A 481 3.44 20.90 12.76
N LYS A 482 3.51 22.23 12.84
CA LYS A 482 4.76 22.98 12.86
C LYS A 482 5.06 23.38 14.30
N LYS A 483 6.25 23.05 14.82
CA LYS A 483 6.70 23.38 16.20
C LYS A 483 6.98 24.88 16.32
N GLN A 484 5.90 25.64 16.28
CA GLN A 484 5.85 27.09 16.27
C GLN A 484 4.64 27.51 17.11
N LYS A 485 4.83 28.43 18.04
CA LYS A 485 3.72 29.05 18.78
C LYS A 485 3.18 30.21 17.96
N ILE A 486 1.87 30.22 17.66
CA ILE A 486 1.22 31.33 16.96
C ILE A 486 0.08 31.87 17.83
N LYS A 487 0.13 33.17 18.14
CA LYS A 487 -0.92 33.86 18.89
C LYS A 487 -2.11 34.19 18.00
N ASP A 488 -1.83 34.78 16.84
CA ASP A 488 -2.84 35.22 15.87
C ASP A 488 -3.67 34.05 15.33
N ASP A 489 -4.83 34.40 14.76
CA ASP A 489 -5.66 33.44 14.06
C ASP A 489 -5.01 33.03 12.73
N TYR A 490 -5.22 31.79 12.34
CA TYR A 490 -4.67 31.24 11.10
C TYR A 490 -5.55 30.10 10.58
N ARG A 491 -5.35 29.76 9.30
CA ARG A 491 -6.06 28.66 8.66
C ARG A 491 -5.35 27.33 8.90
N ILE A 492 -6.13 26.31 9.26
CA ILE A 492 -5.75 24.91 9.35
C ILE A 492 -6.34 24.20 8.12
N PHE A 493 -5.52 23.56 7.31
CA PHE A 493 -6.01 22.80 6.16
C PHE A 493 -6.76 21.56 6.63
N VAL A 494 -7.90 21.27 6.01
CA VAL A 494 -8.70 20.07 6.32
C VAL A 494 -9.07 19.34 5.05
N SER A 495 -9.00 18.01 5.07
CA SER A 495 -9.47 17.19 3.95
C SER A 495 -9.95 15.82 4.43
N ALA A 496 -10.83 15.18 3.66
CA ALA A 496 -11.34 13.84 3.94
C ALA A 496 -11.50 13.04 2.64
N PRO A 497 -10.39 12.65 1.98
CA PRO A 497 -10.44 11.87 0.75
C PRO A 497 -11.23 10.57 0.96
N GLN A 498 -12.04 10.18 -0.01
CA GLN A 498 -12.84 8.96 0.05
C GLN A 498 -12.19 7.80 -0.69
N LYS A 499 -11.36 8.13 -1.69
CA LYS A 499 -10.67 7.17 -2.54
C LYS A 499 -9.17 7.36 -2.44
N LEU A 500 -8.45 6.27 -2.17
CA LEU A 500 -6.99 6.29 -2.03
C LEU A 500 -6.24 5.62 -3.20
N GLY A 501 -6.96 5.12 -4.22
CA GLY A 501 -6.37 4.36 -5.31
C GLY A 501 -6.11 2.88 -4.98
N PHE A 502 -6.63 2.37 -3.86
CA PHE A 502 -6.54 0.95 -3.50
C PHE A 502 -7.75 0.49 -2.67
N ASP A 503 -8.05 -0.81 -2.73
CA ASP A 503 -9.14 -1.41 -1.98
C ASP A 503 -8.70 -1.73 -0.54
N PHE A 504 -9.00 -0.80 0.36
CA PHE A 504 -8.77 -0.93 1.79
C PHE A 504 -9.78 -1.84 2.52
N LYS A 505 -10.77 -2.42 1.81
CA LYS A 505 -11.62 -3.50 2.37
C LYS A 505 -10.96 -4.87 2.25
N SER A 506 -10.00 -5.02 1.33
CA SER A 506 -9.24 -6.25 1.10
C SER A 506 -7.94 -6.23 1.90
N LYS A 507 -7.61 -7.34 2.59
CA LYS A 507 -6.32 -7.50 3.27
C LYS A 507 -5.10 -7.37 2.34
N LYS A 508 -5.30 -7.61 1.04
CA LYS A 508 -4.23 -7.54 0.03
C LYS A 508 -4.02 -6.14 -0.54
N LEU A 509 -4.88 -5.17 -0.21
CA LEU A 509 -4.82 -3.77 -0.66
C LEU A 509 -4.56 -3.61 -2.18
N PRO A 510 -5.32 -4.29 -3.08
CA PRO A 510 -5.10 -4.18 -4.51
C PRO A 510 -5.39 -2.76 -5.02
N SER A 511 -4.62 -2.29 -6.00
CA SER A 511 -4.87 -1.00 -6.65
C SER A 511 -6.24 -0.94 -7.32
N ILE A 512 -6.88 0.22 -7.25
CA ILE A 512 -8.13 0.54 -7.95
C ILE A 512 -7.82 1.61 -8.99
N TYR A 513 -8.19 1.35 -10.24
CA TYR A 513 -7.96 2.25 -11.38
C TYR A 513 -9.28 2.85 -11.88
N LYS A 514 -9.21 4.08 -12.41
CA LYS A 514 -10.34 4.76 -13.04
C LYS A 514 -10.82 3.98 -14.25
N ARG A 515 -12.13 3.89 -14.40
CA ARG A 515 -12.79 3.27 -15.55
C ARG A 515 -13.77 4.24 -16.19
N ASP A 516 -13.86 4.18 -17.51
CA ASP A 516 -14.92 4.85 -18.25
C ASP A 516 -16.27 4.20 -17.89
N ILE A 517 -17.23 5.02 -17.45
CA ILE A 517 -18.51 4.55 -16.91
C ILE A 517 -19.35 3.84 -17.99
N LYS A 518 -19.22 4.25 -19.26
CA LYS A 518 -20.03 3.71 -20.37
C LYS A 518 -19.48 2.38 -20.88
N THR A 519 -18.16 2.24 -20.95
CA THR A 519 -17.49 1.11 -21.60
C THR A 519 -16.83 0.14 -20.61
N GLY A 520 -16.62 0.55 -19.36
CA GLY A 520 -15.92 -0.22 -18.33
C GLY A 520 -14.41 -0.34 -18.54
N LYS A 521 -13.84 0.25 -19.61
CA LYS A 521 -12.40 0.22 -19.90
C LYS A 521 -11.62 1.11 -18.94
N TYR A 522 -10.37 0.75 -18.66
CA TYR A 522 -9.48 1.60 -17.86
C TYR A 522 -9.19 2.92 -18.58
N ILE A 523 -9.13 3.99 -17.80
CA ILE A 523 -8.64 5.28 -18.27
C ILE A 523 -7.11 5.25 -18.15
N LEU A 524 -6.44 5.59 -19.26
CA LEU A 524 -4.98 5.59 -19.36
C LEU A 524 -4.44 7.03 -19.39
N ASP A 525 -3.22 7.22 -18.91
CA ASP A 525 -2.46 8.46 -19.03
C ASP A 525 -1.79 8.62 -20.41
N GLU A 526 -1.04 9.71 -20.59
CA GLU A 526 -0.30 10.02 -21.83
C GLU A 526 0.76 8.96 -22.21
N TYR A 527 1.13 8.07 -21.28
CA TYR A 527 2.06 6.97 -21.46
C TYR A 527 1.37 5.60 -21.59
N ASN A 528 0.05 5.58 -21.80
CA ASN A 528 -0.78 4.36 -21.84
C ASN A 528 -0.78 3.55 -20.52
N LYS A 529 -0.54 4.18 -19.38
CA LYS A 529 -0.60 3.54 -18.06
C LYS A 529 -1.93 3.83 -17.36
N GLU A 530 -2.47 2.85 -16.64
CA GLU A 530 -3.76 2.96 -15.96
C GLU A 530 -3.72 4.00 -14.83
N ILE A 531 -4.70 4.92 -14.81
CA ILE A 531 -4.78 5.99 -13.81
C ILE A 531 -5.47 5.47 -12.54
N LEU A 532 -4.87 5.69 -11.37
CA LEU A 532 -5.46 5.29 -10.08
C LEU A 532 -6.75 6.08 -9.78
N ASP A 533 -7.77 5.40 -9.25
CA ASP A 533 -8.98 6.05 -8.73
C ASP A 533 -8.72 6.57 -7.32
N SER A 534 -8.08 7.74 -7.24
CA SER A 534 -7.61 8.37 -6.01
C SER A 534 -7.98 9.84 -5.96
N ASP A 535 -8.42 10.30 -4.79
CA ASP A 535 -8.67 11.71 -4.49
C ASP A 535 -7.37 12.43 -4.07
N LEU A 536 -6.30 11.69 -3.78
CA LEU A 536 -5.06 12.21 -3.21
C LEU A 536 -4.39 13.28 -4.10
N GLU A 537 -4.46 13.15 -5.43
CA GLU A 537 -3.91 14.15 -6.37
C GLU A 537 -4.61 15.51 -6.25
N ASN A 538 -5.93 15.50 -6.03
CA ASN A 538 -6.70 16.72 -5.79
C ASN A 538 -6.29 17.33 -4.45
N VAL A 539 -6.17 16.51 -3.40
CA VAL A 539 -5.75 16.97 -2.07
C VAL A 539 -4.33 17.56 -2.10
N ILE A 540 -3.40 17.00 -2.89
CA ILE A 540 -2.05 17.57 -3.09
C ILE A 540 -2.14 18.97 -3.68
N SER A 541 -2.95 19.14 -4.73
CA SER A 541 -3.11 20.42 -5.41
C SER A 541 -3.74 21.47 -4.49
N GLU A 542 -4.80 21.09 -3.77
CA GLU A 542 -5.45 21.91 -2.75
C GLU A 542 -4.48 22.31 -1.64
N PHE A 543 -3.66 21.37 -1.15
CA PHE A 543 -2.69 21.62 -0.09
C PHE A 543 -1.56 22.55 -0.55
N LYS A 544 -1.02 22.36 -1.76
CA LYS A 544 0.01 23.26 -2.33
C LYS A 544 -0.49 24.69 -2.47
N LYS A 545 -1.76 24.86 -2.86
CA LYS A 545 -2.43 26.17 -2.89
C LYS A 545 -2.55 26.76 -1.49
N PHE A 546 -3.04 25.98 -0.53
CA PHE A 546 -3.08 26.39 0.88
C PHE A 546 -1.71 26.79 1.44
N ALA A 547 -0.66 26.03 1.12
CA ALA A 547 0.69 26.27 1.57
C ALA A 547 1.26 27.58 0.98
N TYR A 548 0.95 27.87 -0.29
CA TYR A 548 1.25 29.16 -0.92
C TYR A 548 0.52 30.30 -0.21
N ASP A 549 -0.80 30.19 -0.03
CA ASP A 549 -1.63 31.25 0.60
C ASP A 549 -1.28 31.48 2.08
N SER A 550 -0.67 30.50 2.73
CA SER A 550 -0.28 30.53 4.15
C SER A 550 1.22 30.75 4.38
N ASN A 551 1.99 31.01 3.32
CA ASN A 551 3.45 31.20 3.34
C ASN A 551 4.21 30.09 4.09
N LEU A 552 3.89 28.83 3.80
CA LEU A 552 4.47 27.65 4.46
C LEU A 552 5.63 27.08 3.64
N THR A 553 6.83 27.63 3.83
CA THR A 553 8.00 27.36 2.97
C THR A 553 8.58 25.94 3.07
N GLU A 554 8.24 25.22 4.13
CA GLU A 554 8.65 23.81 4.37
C GLU A 554 7.84 22.81 3.52
N PHE A 555 6.86 23.29 2.75
CA PHE A 555 5.99 22.50 1.91
C PHE A 555 6.10 22.91 0.45
N GLU A 556 5.69 22.01 -0.45
CA GLU A 556 5.50 22.36 -1.85
C GLU A 556 4.37 23.39 -1.99
N GLN A 557 4.57 24.37 -2.86
CA GLN A 557 3.66 25.50 -3.03
C GLN A 557 3.36 25.71 -4.50
N GLU A 558 2.12 26.08 -4.79
CA GLU A 558 1.70 26.37 -6.15
C GLU A 558 0.62 27.44 -6.15
N ASN A 559 0.82 28.50 -6.94
CA ASN A 559 -0.18 29.54 -7.10
C ASN A 559 -1.19 29.15 -8.19
N ILE A 560 -2.11 28.26 -7.83
CA ILE A 560 -3.15 27.74 -8.70
C ILE A 560 -4.54 28.24 -8.29
N ASN A 561 -5.44 28.38 -9.27
CA ASN A 561 -6.81 28.81 -9.01
C ASN A 561 -7.71 27.63 -8.60
N ILE A 562 -7.47 27.09 -7.39
CA ILE A 562 -8.25 26.00 -6.80
C ILE A 562 -8.72 26.41 -5.40
N LYS A 563 -9.94 26.02 -5.03
CA LYS A 563 -10.47 26.18 -3.68
C LYS A 563 -10.07 24.99 -2.82
N TYR A 564 -9.78 25.25 -1.56
CA TYR A 564 -9.47 24.22 -0.55
C TYR A 564 -10.35 24.41 0.68
N ASN A 565 -10.47 23.36 1.51
CA ASN A 565 -11.19 23.42 2.77
C ASN A 565 -10.24 23.82 3.90
N PHE A 566 -10.72 24.65 4.83
CA PHE A 566 -9.95 25.04 6.01
C PHE A 566 -10.84 25.30 7.22
N LEU A 567 -10.24 25.15 8.39
CA LEU A 567 -10.76 25.53 9.71
C LEU A 567 -9.96 26.73 10.22
N LEU A 568 -10.59 27.74 10.82
CA LEU A 568 -9.83 28.78 11.54
C LEU A 568 -9.41 28.27 12.92
N LYS A 569 -8.22 28.67 13.39
CA LYS A 569 -7.76 28.35 14.75
C LYS A 569 -8.73 28.89 15.79
N SER A 570 -9.29 30.09 15.60
CA SER A 570 -10.31 30.66 16.47
C SER A 570 -11.58 29.79 16.55
N GLU A 571 -12.06 29.26 15.43
CA GLU A 571 -13.19 28.32 15.39
C GLU A 571 -12.89 27.04 16.18
N LEU A 572 -11.67 26.50 16.09
CA LEU A 572 -11.26 25.32 16.86
C LEU A 572 -11.22 25.61 18.37
N VAL A 573 -10.61 26.73 18.77
CA VAL A 573 -10.45 27.11 20.19
C VAL A 573 -11.78 27.46 20.84
N ASN A 574 -12.74 27.98 20.06
CA ASN A 574 -14.08 28.28 20.53
C ASN A 574 -14.98 27.03 20.68
N ASP A 575 -14.59 25.88 20.11
CA ASP A 575 -15.27 24.61 20.38
C ASP A 575 -14.92 24.14 21.82
N PRO A 576 -15.92 23.97 22.72
CA PRO A 576 -15.68 23.48 24.08
C PRO A 576 -14.94 22.14 24.15
N MET A 577 -15.05 21.31 23.12
CA MET A 577 -14.42 20.00 23.01
C MET A 577 -13.14 20.02 22.15
N LEU A 578 -12.79 21.17 21.56
CA LEU A 578 -11.69 21.36 20.61
C LEU A 578 -11.73 20.30 19.49
N THR A 579 -12.89 20.01 18.92
CA THR A 579 -13.06 18.89 17.98
C THR A 579 -12.31 19.17 16.68
N LEU A 580 -11.22 18.45 16.44
CA LEU A 580 -10.51 18.51 15.16
C LEU A 580 -10.97 17.32 14.32
N LYS A 581 -12.00 17.55 13.51
CA LYS A 581 -12.59 16.54 12.64
C LYS A 581 -12.85 17.13 11.25
N PRO A 582 -12.10 16.74 10.20
CA PRO A 582 -12.15 17.39 8.89
C PRO A 582 -13.54 17.40 8.26
N GLU A 583 -14.35 16.34 8.46
CA GLU A 583 -15.69 16.26 7.88
C GLU A 583 -16.65 17.37 8.32
N LEU A 584 -16.45 17.97 9.51
CA LEU A 584 -17.26 19.10 9.98
C LEU A 584 -16.91 20.42 9.27
N TYR A 585 -15.77 20.46 8.60
CA TYR A 585 -15.16 21.69 8.08
C TYR A 585 -15.02 21.68 6.57
N LEU A 586 -15.47 20.61 5.90
CA LEU A 586 -15.60 20.57 4.45
C LEU A 586 -16.65 21.57 3.98
N ASN A 587 -16.38 22.28 2.90
CA ASN A 587 -17.32 23.19 2.26
C ASN A 587 -18.61 22.47 1.85
N SER A 588 -18.54 21.21 1.43
CA SER A 588 -19.72 20.40 1.13
C SER A 588 -20.67 20.27 2.32
N TYR A 589 -20.12 20.06 3.52
CA TYR A 589 -20.93 19.98 4.74
C TYR A 589 -21.37 21.36 5.22
N ARG A 590 -20.47 22.35 5.27
CA ARG A 590 -20.78 23.71 5.75
C ARG A 590 -21.80 24.43 4.86
N ASN A 591 -21.65 24.35 3.55
CA ASN A 591 -22.60 24.94 2.61
C ASN A 591 -23.97 24.26 2.76
N HIS A 592 -23.99 22.93 2.82
CA HIS A 592 -25.23 22.18 3.05
C HIS A 592 -25.90 22.58 4.37
N MET A 593 -25.16 22.67 5.48
CA MET A 593 -25.70 23.10 6.77
C MET A 593 -26.20 24.55 6.73
N THR A 594 -25.54 25.44 5.98
CA THR A 594 -25.98 26.83 5.79
C THR A 594 -27.26 26.92 4.97
N GLU A 595 -27.36 26.12 3.91
CA GLU A 595 -28.54 26.03 3.04
C GLU A 595 -29.76 25.52 3.79
N ILE A 596 -29.60 24.43 4.56
CA ILE A 596 -30.73 23.84 5.30
C ILE A 596 -31.05 24.60 6.60
N GLY A 597 -30.07 25.26 7.22
CA GLY A 597 -30.19 25.82 8.57
C GLY A 597 -31.36 26.80 8.77
N LYS A 598 -31.79 27.48 7.71
CA LYS A 598 -32.91 28.44 7.76
C LYS A 598 -34.30 27.80 7.84
N ASN A 599 -34.45 26.58 7.33
CA ASN A 599 -35.75 25.91 7.14
C ASN A 599 -35.78 24.50 7.78
N THR A 600 -34.89 24.24 8.72
CA THR A 600 -34.80 22.95 9.40
C THR A 600 -34.85 23.14 10.90
N VAL A 601 -35.27 22.09 11.59
CA VAL A 601 -35.31 21.98 13.05
C VAL A 601 -34.48 20.78 13.49
N SER A 602 -33.95 20.80 14.72
CA SER A 602 -33.35 19.62 15.33
C SER A 602 -34.32 18.88 16.26
N LEU A 603 -34.03 17.60 16.54
CA LEU A 603 -34.79 16.84 17.55
C LEU A 603 -34.70 17.51 18.93
N ARG A 604 -33.55 18.11 19.27
CA ARG A 604 -33.36 18.86 20.52
C ARG A 604 -34.25 20.09 20.58
N GLU A 605 -34.28 20.90 19.52
CA GLU A 605 -35.11 22.12 19.46
C GLU A 605 -36.60 21.80 19.61
N LEU A 606 -37.08 20.74 18.96
CA LEU A 606 -38.48 20.31 19.06
C LEU A 606 -38.85 19.81 20.46
N LYS A 607 -37.92 19.11 21.12
CA LYS A 607 -38.10 18.66 22.50
C LYS A 607 -38.07 19.82 23.49
N ASP A 608 -37.06 20.69 23.40
CA ASP A 608 -36.82 21.78 24.35
C ASP A 608 -37.90 22.89 24.23
N SER A 609 -38.50 23.05 23.05
CA SER A 609 -39.65 23.95 22.84
C SER A 609 -40.98 23.40 23.37
N GLY A 610 -41.03 22.12 23.76
CA GLY A 610 -42.27 21.44 24.14
C GLY A 610 -43.22 21.19 22.96
N TYR A 611 -42.75 21.31 21.71
CA TYR A 611 -43.56 21.10 20.52
C TYR A 611 -43.97 19.63 20.34
N CYS A 612 -43.08 18.70 20.68
CA CYS A 612 -43.30 17.27 20.54
C CYS A 612 -42.56 16.51 21.63
N ASP A 613 -43.23 15.53 22.24
CA ASP A 613 -42.55 14.58 23.12
C ASP A 613 -41.67 13.67 22.29
N ILE A 614 -40.36 13.74 22.56
CA ILE A 614 -39.32 12.97 21.88
C ILE A 614 -38.47 12.25 22.94
N GLU A 615 -38.31 10.94 22.76
CA GLU A 615 -37.41 10.11 23.54
C GLU A 615 -36.44 9.38 22.62
N ILE A 616 -35.17 9.33 23.03
CA ILE A 616 -34.16 8.51 22.36
C ILE A 616 -33.53 7.62 23.40
N GLN A 617 -33.78 6.33 23.28
CA GLN A 617 -33.36 5.32 24.24
C GLN A 617 -32.19 4.51 23.68
N LYS A 618 -31.29 4.12 24.58
CA LYS A 618 -30.20 3.18 24.31
C LYS A 618 -30.11 2.21 25.48
N ASN A 619 -30.11 0.91 25.17
CA ASN A 619 -29.96 -0.17 26.15
C ASN A 619 -31.12 -0.32 27.15
N GLU A 620 -32.33 0.14 26.81
CA GLU A 620 -33.50 -0.16 27.64
C GLU A 620 -33.81 -1.66 27.53
N THR A 621 -33.46 -2.41 28.57
CA THR A 621 -33.54 -3.87 28.54
C THR A 621 -34.90 -4.30 29.04
N ILE A 622 -35.62 -5.07 28.23
CA ILE A 622 -36.94 -5.56 28.64
C ILE A 622 -36.85 -6.85 29.44
N LYS A 623 -37.82 -7.07 30.34
CA LYS A 623 -38.00 -8.36 31.01
C LYS A 623 -38.62 -9.36 30.03
N LEU A 624 -37.80 -10.26 29.52
CA LEU A 624 -38.25 -11.38 28.70
C LEU A 624 -39.04 -12.38 29.56
N VAL A 625 -40.15 -12.86 29.03
CA VAL A 625 -41.02 -13.84 29.68
C VAL A 625 -40.51 -15.24 29.38
N GLU A 626 -40.34 -16.05 30.42
CA GLU A 626 -39.90 -17.43 30.31
C GLU A 626 -40.89 -18.28 29.48
N GLY A 627 -40.36 -19.16 28.63
CA GLY A 627 -41.15 -19.96 27.69
C GLY A 627 -41.68 -19.23 26.44
N LYS A 628 -41.58 -17.89 26.36
CA LYS A 628 -42.08 -17.11 25.20
C LYS A 628 -41.10 -17.14 24.02
N MET A 629 -41.65 -17.09 22.80
CA MET A 629 -40.93 -16.91 21.53
C MET A 629 -40.99 -15.46 21.09
N TYR A 630 -39.88 -14.96 20.55
CA TYR A 630 -39.74 -13.59 20.09
C TYR A 630 -39.19 -13.52 18.66
N SER A 631 -39.62 -12.54 17.88
CA SER A 631 -38.93 -12.10 16.66
C SER A 631 -37.81 -11.13 17.04
N TYR A 632 -36.57 -11.55 16.85
CA TYR A 632 -35.39 -10.74 17.15
C TYR A 632 -34.81 -10.09 15.89
N ILE A 633 -34.92 -8.76 15.83
CA ILE A 633 -34.33 -7.95 14.76
C ILE A 633 -32.87 -7.66 15.14
N ASP A 634 -31.95 -8.46 14.63
CA ASP A 634 -30.52 -8.16 14.67
C ASP A 634 -30.19 -7.01 13.70
N ILE A 635 -29.03 -6.38 13.88
CA ILE A 635 -28.55 -5.38 12.95
C ILE A 635 -28.36 -5.97 11.54
N SER A 636 -28.09 -7.27 11.36
CA SER A 636 -28.05 -7.90 10.03
C SER A 636 -29.40 -7.85 9.30
N GLU A 637 -30.49 -7.91 10.06
CA GLU A 637 -31.87 -7.97 9.53
C GLU A 637 -32.45 -6.59 9.24
N ALA A 638 -31.83 -5.53 9.75
CA ALA A 638 -32.18 -4.15 9.43
C ALA A 638 -31.57 -3.70 8.09
N LYS A 639 -32.40 -3.08 7.25
CA LYS A 639 -32.05 -2.49 5.95
C LYS A 639 -32.53 -1.04 5.89
N LYS A 640 -32.36 -0.38 4.75
CA LYS A 640 -32.77 1.02 4.54
C LYS A 640 -34.30 1.13 4.45
N GLY A 641 -34.94 1.48 5.55
CA GLY A 641 -36.40 1.56 5.68
C GLY A 641 -37.09 0.21 5.90
N ASP A 642 -36.33 -0.86 6.15
CA ASP A 642 -36.88 -2.23 6.16
C ASP A 642 -36.26 -3.14 7.22
N TYR A 643 -36.95 -4.23 7.56
CA TYR A 643 -36.59 -5.20 8.60
C TYR A 643 -37.22 -6.58 8.34
N SER A 644 -36.55 -7.66 8.75
CA SER A 644 -37.11 -9.03 8.79
C SER A 644 -37.54 -9.43 10.21
N LEU A 645 -38.61 -10.21 10.31
CA LEU A 645 -39.12 -10.82 11.55
C LEU A 645 -38.90 -12.34 11.60
N ASP A 646 -38.18 -12.90 10.63
CA ASP A 646 -38.02 -14.35 10.41
C ASP A 646 -37.12 -15.00 11.46
N ASN A 647 -36.27 -14.19 12.10
CA ASN A 647 -35.39 -14.63 13.17
C ASN A 647 -36.19 -14.84 14.48
N LYS A 648 -36.81 -16.02 14.59
CA LYS A 648 -37.59 -16.44 15.75
C LYS A 648 -36.68 -17.12 16.78
N LEU A 649 -36.60 -16.56 17.97
CA LEU A 649 -35.76 -17.05 19.07
C LEU A 649 -36.57 -17.23 20.35
N HIS A 650 -36.24 -18.28 21.10
CA HIS A 650 -36.75 -18.49 22.44
C HIS A 650 -36.12 -17.49 23.43
N HIS A 651 -36.83 -17.21 24.53
CA HIS A 651 -36.35 -16.30 25.58
C HIS A 651 -34.93 -16.62 26.10
N TRP A 652 -34.54 -17.91 26.17
CA TRP A 652 -33.22 -18.34 26.67
C TRP A 652 -32.12 -18.10 25.63
N GLU A 653 -32.43 -18.17 24.34
CA GLU A 653 -31.49 -17.87 23.25
C GLU A 653 -31.16 -16.38 23.27
N ILE A 654 -32.15 -15.52 23.47
CA ILE A 654 -31.95 -14.07 23.56
C ILE A 654 -31.12 -13.70 24.78
N LYS A 655 -31.36 -14.34 25.93
CA LYS A 655 -30.52 -14.15 27.13
C LYS A 655 -29.04 -14.54 26.89
N ASN A 656 -28.79 -15.57 26.09
CA ASN A 656 -27.44 -16.09 25.84
C ASN A 656 -26.67 -15.31 24.75
N ILE A 657 -27.35 -14.52 23.91
CA ILE A 657 -26.72 -13.73 22.83
C ILE A 657 -25.87 -12.56 23.38
N GLY A 658 -25.96 -12.23 24.68
CA GLY A 658 -25.10 -11.23 25.34
C GLY A 658 -25.28 -9.79 24.84
N ARG A 659 -26.20 -9.58 23.88
CA ARG A 659 -26.65 -8.26 23.42
C ARG A 659 -28.01 -8.04 24.07
N ALA A 660 -28.09 -7.08 24.99
CA ALA A 660 -29.37 -6.70 25.56
C ALA A 660 -30.34 -6.25 24.43
N SER A 661 -31.63 -6.48 24.66
CA SER A 661 -32.70 -6.32 23.68
C SER A 661 -33.74 -5.33 24.18
N GLN A 662 -34.17 -4.46 23.26
CA GLN A 662 -35.17 -3.41 23.52
C GLN A 662 -36.50 -3.79 22.88
N ALA A 663 -37.62 -3.44 23.54
CA ALA A 663 -38.94 -3.62 22.94
C ALA A 663 -39.12 -2.69 21.75
N ALA A 664 -39.98 -3.10 20.82
CA ALA A 664 -40.49 -2.25 19.78
C ALA A 664 -41.98 -1.99 20.00
N GLU A 665 -42.40 -0.78 19.68
CA GLU A 665 -43.81 -0.40 19.56
C GLU A 665 -44.10 0.11 18.15
N THR A 666 -45.37 0.06 17.77
CA THR A 666 -45.81 0.59 16.48
C THR A 666 -45.43 2.07 16.36
N ASN A 667 -44.83 2.43 15.22
CA ASN A 667 -44.31 3.76 14.89
C ASN A 667 -42.98 4.16 15.54
N ASP A 668 -42.31 3.28 16.29
CA ASP A 668 -40.95 3.54 16.71
C ASP A 668 -40.00 3.60 15.51
N ILE A 669 -39.02 4.51 15.56
CA ILE A 669 -37.94 4.57 14.59
C ILE A 669 -36.69 3.95 15.20
N PHE A 670 -36.12 2.96 14.52
CA PHE A 670 -34.85 2.37 14.90
C PHE A 670 -33.75 2.86 13.96
N LEU A 671 -32.66 3.37 14.53
CA LEU A 671 -31.51 3.89 13.79
C LEU A 671 -30.22 3.26 14.29
N SER A 672 -29.45 2.61 13.41
CA SER A 672 -28.11 2.15 13.78
C SER A 672 -27.23 3.34 14.16
N TYR A 673 -26.48 3.17 15.25
CA TYR A 673 -25.49 4.18 15.64
C TYR A 673 -24.13 4.00 14.96
N LEU A 674 -23.91 2.93 14.20
CA LEU A 674 -22.62 2.60 13.59
C LEU A 674 -22.48 3.24 12.20
N LEU A 675 -21.36 3.91 11.93
CA LEU A 675 -21.12 4.54 10.63
C LEU A 675 -21.14 3.53 9.46
N GLY A 676 -20.51 2.37 9.64
CA GLY A 676 -20.55 1.28 8.66
C GLY A 676 -21.92 0.63 8.48
N SER A 677 -22.91 0.97 9.30
CA SER A 677 -24.30 0.52 9.20
C SER A 677 -25.29 1.69 9.19
N LYS A 678 -24.85 2.89 8.76
CA LYS A 678 -25.70 4.09 8.72
C LYS A 678 -26.98 3.93 7.89
N ASP A 679 -26.96 3.05 6.88
CA ASP A 679 -28.11 2.73 6.03
C ASP A 679 -29.07 1.72 6.68
N LYS A 680 -28.82 1.31 7.93
CA LYS A 680 -29.67 0.41 8.69
C LYS A 680 -30.55 1.21 9.63
N PHE A 681 -31.77 1.47 9.18
CA PHE A 681 -32.80 2.15 9.95
C PHE A 681 -34.18 1.75 9.46
N PHE A 682 -35.19 1.74 10.31
CA PHE A 682 -36.55 1.42 9.90
C PHE A 682 -37.58 2.05 10.82
N LEU A 683 -38.81 2.16 10.31
CA LEU A 683 -40.01 2.49 11.08
C LEU A 683 -40.75 1.19 11.42
N MET A 684 -41.12 0.97 12.67
CA MET A 684 -41.88 -0.20 13.08
C MET A 684 -43.33 -0.11 12.59
N LEU A 685 -43.74 -1.00 11.69
CA LEU A 685 -45.04 -0.96 11.03
C LEU A 685 -46.04 -1.99 11.57
N GLU A 686 -45.57 -2.93 12.39
CA GLU A 686 -46.42 -3.98 12.97
C GLU A 686 -47.40 -3.42 13.99
N LYS A 687 -48.64 -3.91 13.97
CA LYS A 687 -49.67 -3.55 14.96
C LYS A 687 -49.55 -4.33 16.27
N ASN A 688 -49.00 -5.55 16.22
CA ASN A 688 -48.78 -6.39 17.40
C ASN A 688 -47.27 -6.57 17.59
N THR A 689 -46.71 -5.89 18.58
CA THR A 689 -45.27 -5.87 18.83
C THR A 689 -44.87 -6.57 20.13
N ASP A 690 -45.80 -7.22 20.84
CA ASP A 690 -45.59 -7.87 22.15
C ASP A 690 -44.48 -8.94 22.17
N ASN A 691 -44.10 -9.43 21.00
CA ASN A 691 -43.08 -10.46 20.78
C ASN A 691 -41.92 -9.98 19.91
N ILE A 692 -41.80 -8.68 19.64
CA ILE A 692 -40.75 -8.14 18.80
C ILE A 692 -39.70 -7.48 19.67
N VAL A 693 -38.46 -7.88 19.48
CA VAL A 693 -37.32 -7.28 20.16
C VAL A 693 -36.26 -6.87 19.16
N VAL A 694 -35.62 -5.74 19.42
CA VAL A 694 -34.58 -5.18 18.56
C VAL A 694 -33.25 -5.20 19.30
N THR A 695 -32.17 -5.38 18.55
CA THR A 695 -30.82 -5.29 19.10
C THR A 695 -30.53 -3.91 19.71
N ASN A 696 -29.78 -3.87 20.80
CA ASN A 696 -29.23 -2.63 21.35
C ASN A 696 -28.20 -1.94 20.45
N GLY A 697 -27.83 -2.54 19.32
CA GLY A 697 -27.00 -1.94 18.26
C GLY A 697 -27.67 -0.76 17.53
N MET A 698 -28.88 -0.38 17.92
CA MET A 698 -29.68 0.69 17.33
C MET A 698 -30.28 1.58 18.43
N TYR A 699 -30.38 2.89 18.17
CA TYR A 699 -31.21 3.78 18.98
C TYR A 699 -32.68 3.55 18.67
N ARG A 700 -33.51 3.47 19.71
CA ARG A 700 -34.96 3.56 19.62
C ARG A 700 -35.35 5.03 19.76
N ILE A 701 -35.97 5.59 18.73
CA ILE A 701 -36.37 6.99 18.64
C ILE A 701 -37.90 7.03 18.62
N ILE A 702 -38.48 7.59 19.67
CA ILE A 702 -39.92 7.70 19.88
C ILE A 702 -40.30 9.17 19.66
N ILE A 703 -41.22 9.41 18.74
CA ILE A 703 -41.71 10.75 18.37
C ILE A 703 -43.23 10.68 18.36
N SER A 704 -43.87 11.39 19.28
CA SER A 704 -45.33 11.38 19.45
C SER A 704 -46.07 11.99 18.25
N ASP A 705 -45.64 13.18 17.81
CA ASP A 705 -46.25 13.90 16.69
C ASP A 705 -45.99 13.20 15.35
N GLU A 706 -47.06 12.96 14.58
CA GLU A 706 -46.98 12.23 13.30
C GLU A 706 -46.20 13.01 12.24
N ILE A 707 -46.37 14.34 12.17
CA ILE A 707 -45.70 15.16 11.16
C ILE A 707 -44.20 15.14 11.42
N VAL A 708 -43.77 15.37 12.67
CA VAL A 708 -42.36 15.31 13.06
C VAL A 708 -41.79 13.91 12.79
N ARG A 709 -42.51 12.86 13.19
CA ARG A 709 -42.06 11.47 13.04
C ARG A 709 -41.83 11.11 11.57
N LEU A 710 -42.79 11.40 10.70
CA LEU A 710 -42.68 11.10 9.28
C LEU A 710 -41.67 12.00 8.57
N SER A 711 -41.52 13.25 9.02
CA SER A 711 -40.48 14.16 8.53
C SER A 711 -39.08 13.66 8.86
N PHE A 712 -38.86 13.21 10.11
CA PHE A 712 -37.60 12.62 10.53
C PHE A 712 -37.32 11.30 9.81
N TYR A 713 -38.32 10.43 9.69
CA TYR A 713 -38.18 9.18 8.94
C TYR A 713 -37.80 9.42 7.47
N ASN A 714 -38.46 10.36 6.79
CA ASN A 714 -38.12 10.75 5.43
C ASN A 714 -36.69 11.31 5.32
N PHE A 715 -36.26 12.11 6.32
CA PHE A 715 -34.90 12.65 6.37
C PHE A 715 -33.83 11.54 6.32
N LEU A 716 -34.05 10.38 6.96
CA LEU A 716 -33.10 9.26 6.96
C LEU A 716 -32.79 8.73 5.55
N PHE A 717 -33.68 8.94 4.57
CA PHE A 717 -33.45 8.52 3.18
C PHE A 717 -32.58 9.50 2.38
N THR A 718 -32.36 10.71 2.88
CA THR A 718 -31.76 11.82 2.14
C THR A 718 -30.22 11.83 2.17
N ASN A 719 -29.62 12.52 1.20
CA ASN A 719 -28.19 12.85 1.25
C ASN A 719 -27.84 13.74 2.45
N SER A 720 -28.78 14.58 2.91
CA SER A 720 -28.60 15.41 4.11
C SER A 720 -28.30 14.56 5.34
N PHE A 721 -29.06 13.48 5.55
CA PHE A 721 -28.80 12.54 6.63
C PHE A 721 -27.42 11.91 6.49
N SER A 722 -27.06 11.41 5.31
CA SER A 722 -25.75 10.82 5.08
C SER A 722 -24.60 11.77 5.38
N LEU A 723 -24.70 13.04 4.97
CA LEU A 723 -23.70 14.07 5.25
C LEU A 723 -23.61 14.36 6.75
N GLN A 724 -24.74 14.60 7.41
CA GLN A 724 -24.76 14.86 8.85
C GLN A 724 -24.28 13.67 9.67
N PHE A 725 -24.70 12.44 9.34
CA PHE A 725 -24.28 11.24 10.06
C PHE A 725 -22.77 11.04 9.95
N ASN A 726 -22.20 11.15 8.74
CA ASN A 726 -20.76 11.07 8.52
C ASN A 726 -20.02 12.16 9.31
N ALA A 727 -20.50 13.41 9.25
CA ALA A 727 -19.86 14.56 9.89
C ALA A 727 -19.96 14.54 11.42
N LEU A 728 -21.03 13.98 12.00
CA LEU A 728 -21.24 13.94 13.45
C LEU A 728 -20.72 12.66 14.13
N SER A 729 -20.44 11.59 13.38
CA SER A 729 -19.98 10.31 13.96
C SER A 729 -18.53 10.38 14.47
N THR A 730 -18.28 10.00 15.72
CA THR A 730 -16.95 10.01 16.36
C THR A 730 -16.54 8.59 16.75
N GLY A 731 -15.32 8.41 17.25
CA GLY A 731 -14.91 7.13 17.83
C GLY A 731 -13.55 6.65 17.35
N HIS A 732 -12.91 5.86 18.22
CA HIS A 732 -11.54 5.39 18.03
C HIS A 732 -11.49 4.01 17.38
N ILE A 733 -12.22 3.02 17.90
CA ILE A 733 -12.18 1.63 17.41
C ILE A 733 -13.32 1.37 16.44
N GLN A 734 -14.52 1.85 16.76
CA GLN A 734 -15.70 1.71 15.94
C GLN A 734 -16.38 3.08 15.83
N THR A 735 -16.37 3.65 14.63
CA THR A 735 -16.95 4.97 14.36
C THR A 735 -18.47 4.91 14.53
N ASN A 736 -19.01 5.72 15.43
CA ASN A 736 -20.43 5.75 15.76
C ASN A 736 -20.94 7.17 16.00
N ILE A 737 -22.25 7.35 15.92
CA ILE A 737 -22.89 8.57 16.37
C ILE A 737 -23.30 8.42 17.84
N SER A 738 -22.83 9.33 18.68
CA SER A 738 -23.23 9.38 20.10
C SER A 738 -24.67 9.87 20.23
N LEU A 739 -25.35 9.47 21.31
CA LEU A 739 -26.73 9.85 21.58
C LEU A 739 -26.92 11.36 21.51
N ASN A 740 -26.03 12.12 22.15
CA ASN A 740 -26.05 13.59 22.14
C ASN A 740 -26.00 14.19 20.73
N LYS A 741 -25.33 13.54 19.78
CA LYS A 741 -25.24 14.03 18.39
C LYS A 741 -26.45 13.64 17.54
N VAL A 742 -27.18 12.58 17.87
CA VAL A 742 -28.45 12.25 17.21
C VAL A 742 -29.48 13.35 17.45
N TRP A 743 -29.49 13.93 18.66
CA TRP A 743 -30.34 15.07 19.00
C TRP A 743 -30.09 16.32 18.13
N GLU A 744 -28.90 16.43 17.54
CA GLU A 744 -28.49 17.57 16.72
C GLU A 744 -28.84 17.41 15.23
N PHE A 745 -29.41 16.28 14.81
CA PHE A 745 -29.81 16.11 13.42
C PHE A 745 -30.84 17.14 13.00
N ARG A 746 -30.52 17.90 11.95
CA ARG A 746 -31.40 18.91 11.37
C ARG A 746 -32.15 18.37 10.17
N PHE A 747 -33.47 18.53 10.18
CA PHE A 747 -34.35 18.08 9.11
C PHE A 747 -35.49 19.06 8.85
N LYS A 748 -36.06 19.02 7.65
CA LYS A 748 -37.20 19.85 7.25
C LYS A 748 -38.48 19.20 7.79
N LEU A 749 -39.36 19.98 8.41
CA LEU A 749 -40.73 19.55 8.67
C LEU A 749 -41.50 19.56 7.35
N LEU A 750 -42.07 18.41 7.00
CA LEU A 750 -42.79 18.22 5.75
C LEU A 750 -44.16 18.89 5.79
N GLU A 751 -44.58 19.42 4.64
CA GLU A 751 -45.93 19.95 4.45
C GLU A 751 -46.95 18.81 4.29
N LYS A 752 -48.25 19.11 4.40
CA LYS A 752 -49.33 18.10 4.34
C LYS A 752 -49.28 17.22 3.08
N ASP A 753 -48.96 17.80 1.93
CA ASP A 753 -48.85 17.06 0.67
C ASP A 753 -47.63 16.15 0.64
N GLU A 754 -46.50 16.58 1.20
CA GLU A 754 -45.29 15.78 1.34
C GLU A 754 -45.49 14.62 2.32
N ILE A 755 -46.17 14.86 3.44
CA ILE A 755 -46.57 13.82 4.41
C ILE A 755 -47.44 12.76 3.74
N SER A 756 -48.39 13.17 2.89
CA SER A 756 -49.27 12.24 2.19
C SER A 756 -48.49 11.28 1.29
N LYS A 757 -47.44 11.77 0.60
CA LYS A 757 -46.54 10.93 -0.21
C LYS A 757 -45.72 9.96 0.64
N VAL A 758 -45.25 10.38 1.82
CA VAL A 758 -44.53 9.48 2.74
C VAL A 758 -45.46 8.38 3.25
N LYS A 759 -46.73 8.70 3.55
CA LYS A 759 -47.74 7.70 3.93
C LYS A 759 -48.00 6.70 2.80
N GLU A 760 -48.16 7.17 1.57
CA GLU A 760 -48.30 6.31 0.40
C GLU A 760 -47.09 5.37 0.23
N MET A 761 -45.87 5.88 0.38
CA MET A 761 -44.65 5.08 0.37
C MET A 761 -44.68 3.97 1.44
N ILE A 762 -45.11 4.30 2.66
CA ILE A 762 -45.24 3.34 3.76
C ILE A 762 -46.32 2.28 3.45
N GLU A 763 -47.45 2.67 2.87
CA GLU A 763 -48.51 1.74 2.47
C GLU A 763 -48.05 0.76 1.37
N ILE A 764 -47.33 1.27 0.36
CA ILE A 764 -46.70 0.43 -0.67
C ILE A 764 -45.73 -0.55 -0.02
N HIS A 765 -44.90 -0.10 0.93
CA HIS A 765 -43.97 -0.96 1.66
C HIS A 765 -44.69 -2.05 2.45
N LYS A 766 -45.80 -1.71 3.14
CA LYS A 766 -46.64 -2.69 3.84
C LYS A 766 -47.22 -3.74 2.90
N LYS A 767 -47.77 -3.31 1.75
CA LYS A 767 -48.31 -4.23 0.73
C LYS A 767 -47.23 -5.14 0.17
N TYR A 768 -46.04 -4.61 -0.11
CA TYR A 768 -44.90 -5.40 -0.58
C TYR A 768 -44.50 -6.49 0.42
N LYS A 769 -44.40 -6.15 1.72
CA LYS A 769 -44.13 -7.14 2.77
C LYS A 769 -45.17 -8.25 2.83
N GLN A 770 -46.46 -7.89 2.76
CA GLN A 770 -47.55 -8.87 2.76
C GLN A 770 -47.47 -9.81 1.56
N ILE A 771 -47.25 -9.27 0.35
CA ILE A 771 -47.11 -10.08 -0.87
C ILE A 771 -45.91 -11.02 -0.76
N TYR A 772 -44.76 -10.51 -0.27
CA TYR A 772 -43.55 -11.31 -0.14
C TYR A 772 -43.72 -12.46 0.87
N SER A 773 -44.42 -12.24 2.00
CA SER A 773 -44.76 -13.33 2.92
C SER A 773 -45.68 -14.38 2.26
N THR A 774 -46.68 -13.95 1.47
CA THR A 774 -47.62 -14.87 0.81
C THR A 774 -47.00 -15.67 -0.35
N ILE A 775 -45.89 -15.22 -0.92
CA ILE A 775 -45.16 -15.94 -1.99
C ILE A 775 -44.17 -16.97 -1.40
N LEU A 776 -43.68 -16.75 -0.18
CA LEU A 776 -42.72 -17.62 0.49
C LEU A 776 -43.37 -18.74 1.31
N ASP A 777 -44.60 -18.53 1.79
CA ASP A 777 -45.49 -19.56 2.34
C ASP A 777 -46.11 -20.41 1.21
#